data_AF-A0A2N2E2J4-F1
#
_entry.id   AF-A0A2N2E2J4-F1
#
_cell.length_a   1.000
_cell.length_b   1.000
_cell.length_c   1.000
_cell.angle_alpha   90.00
_cell.angle_beta   90.00
_cell.angle_gamma   90.00
#
_symmetry.space_group_name_H-M   'P 1'
#
loop_
_entity.id
_entity.type
_entity.pdbx_description
1 polymer ?
#
loop_
_entity_poly.entity_id
_entity_poly.type
_entity_poly.pdbx_seq_one_letter_code
_entity_poly.pdbx_strand_id
1 'polypeptide(L)'
;MGRKILPLFLVITMIFSLVGFNAVSHAAVLTDFAGGLGTEENPWQIATAVQLNNVRYYLGREHHDKHFILTEDINLNVYPFNDGKGWEPIGDWWSWDNHAFQGSLDGAGHTISGLYINMPVPTSWEETEYYAVGLFGATQNATIKNIYLTDVNVTGYDLAGGLVGDAELSVFSDIHVTGSVIGNSAVGGIAGFTYRSYIVFSSFNGSVNAVNDLGGLVGYFNDSSIRYSLSKGIVNGNMDVGGLVGFSSKSSISESHSESLVTGTEYAVEVGGLVGYNYNKSTISKSYATGAVSGYDHVGGLVGENAGYSKITDSYAWGAVSIDGVDDPTEILTVGGLVGYNNDNSTVQNCYALGNVSGTGLYHGGLVGENEITSPILSSYSLGPDNGFGTVVTDAEMQIQGTFVDWDFTNTWVLDEGYPYLLPSGVSEIISLEDFTPIVVLFGTPLSNFSLPLTVFATLDDTTIVPLQVTWDGGTPIYDGNTKGNYLFTGTLAAVEGIVNISGLAASITVTVSDPPKEIISVETQTDIIVPNGTVYSQINFPTTVVVTLDDYSITSLEVVWDFGIPDYNGNITGTYVFKGTLVTGNQIVNTNEIYASVKVIVEAPADSPPVVTDHPEDISVKAGESATFYVGYTAKPEPVFQWQYSKNGGKKWINI
;
A
#
# COMPACT_ATOMS: atom_id res chain seq x y z
N MET A 1 -55.84 -49.64 -50.18
CA MET A 1 -56.18 -49.02 -48.88
C MET A 1 -54.95 -48.30 -48.37
N GLY A 2 -54.91 -46.99 -48.54
CA GLY A 2 -53.80 -46.17 -48.07
C GLY A 2 -54.12 -45.50 -46.75
N ARG A 3 -53.07 -45.16 -46.00
CA ARG A 3 -52.95 -43.87 -45.31
C ARG A 3 -51.51 -43.64 -44.87
N LYS A 4 -50.88 -42.65 -45.52
CA LYS A 4 -49.67 -41.93 -45.12
C LYS A 4 -50.04 -40.98 -43.98
N ILE A 5 -49.14 -40.74 -43.02
CA ILE A 5 -49.03 -39.44 -42.32
C ILE A 5 -47.53 -39.12 -42.15
N LEU A 6 -47.15 -37.96 -42.69
CA LEU A 6 -45.87 -37.25 -42.61
C LEU A 6 -45.88 -36.31 -41.38
N PRO A 7 -44.72 -35.78 -40.91
CA PRO A 7 -44.62 -34.94 -39.72
C PRO A 7 -44.96 -33.47 -40.02
N LEU A 8 -45.50 -32.76 -39.01
CA LEU A 8 -45.94 -31.37 -39.12
C LEU A 8 -44.93 -30.43 -38.44
N PHE A 9 -44.26 -29.61 -39.25
CA PHE A 9 -43.59 -28.37 -38.85
C PHE A 9 -44.62 -27.35 -38.35
N LEU A 10 -44.37 -26.71 -37.20
CA LEU A 10 -45.15 -25.56 -36.76
C LEU A 10 -44.29 -24.29 -36.85
N VAL A 11 -44.64 -23.46 -37.84
CA VAL A 11 -44.24 -22.06 -37.98
C VAL A 11 -45.18 -21.23 -37.08
N ILE A 12 -44.64 -20.42 -36.17
CA ILE A 12 -45.40 -19.38 -35.46
C ILE A 12 -44.98 -18.01 -35.99
N THR A 13 -45.92 -17.36 -36.67
CA THR A 13 -45.88 -16.00 -37.20
C THR A 13 -46.15 -14.94 -36.13
N MET A 14 -45.41 -13.83 -36.22
CA MET A 14 -45.65 -12.55 -35.53
C MET A 14 -47.09 -12.03 -35.74
N ILE A 15 -47.73 -11.58 -34.65
CA ILE A 15 -48.77 -10.54 -34.69
C ILE A 15 -48.48 -9.52 -33.58
N PHE A 16 -48.27 -8.28 -34.00
CA PHE A 16 -48.24 -7.08 -33.16
C PHE A 16 -49.66 -6.80 -32.60
N SER A 17 -49.78 -6.60 -31.29
CA SER A 17 -50.86 -5.80 -30.71
C SER A 17 -50.30 -4.83 -29.69
N LEU A 18 -50.37 -3.57 -30.08
CA LEU A 18 -50.00 -2.35 -29.38
C LEU A 18 -50.95 -2.12 -28.18
N VAL A 19 -50.45 -2.18 -26.95
CA VAL A 19 -51.05 -1.50 -25.79
C VAL A 19 -49.90 -0.92 -24.97
N GLY A 20 -49.88 0.41 -24.86
CA GLY A 20 -48.82 1.14 -24.20
C GLY A 20 -48.80 0.90 -22.69
N PHE A 21 -47.63 0.49 -22.20
CA PHE A 21 -47.17 0.79 -20.86
C PHE A 21 -45.82 1.49 -21.01
N ASN A 22 -45.75 2.73 -20.55
CA ASN A 22 -44.49 3.42 -20.33
C ASN A 22 -43.77 2.72 -19.16
N ALA A 23 -42.97 1.71 -19.48
CA ALA A 23 -41.87 1.28 -18.64
C ALA A 23 -40.60 1.59 -19.43
N VAL A 24 -39.84 2.57 -18.96
CA VAL A 24 -38.43 2.69 -19.35
C VAL A 24 -37.74 1.45 -18.77
N SER A 25 -37.74 0.35 -19.52
CA SER A 25 -36.79 -0.72 -19.24
C SER A 25 -35.46 -0.24 -19.81
N HIS A 26 -34.60 0.30 -18.93
CA HIS A 26 -33.17 0.08 -19.12
C HIS A 26 -33.01 -1.44 -19.17
N ALA A 27 -32.86 -2.00 -20.37
CA ALA A 27 -32.20 -3.28 -20.50
C ALA A 27 -30.80 -3.04 -19.94
N ALA A 28 -30.55 -3.49 -18.71
CA ALA A 28 -29.20 -3.57 -18.19
C ALA A 28 -28.45 -4.44 -19.20
N VAL A 29 -27.46 -3.85 -19.87
CA VAL A 29 -26.44 -4.64 -20.53
C VAL A 29 -25.83 -5.46 -19.39
N LEU A 30 -26.06 -6.78 -19.40
CA LEU A 30 -25.32 -7.66 -18.51
C LEU A 30 -23.86 -7.52 -18.97
N THR A 31 -23.08 -6.77 -18.21
CA THR A 31 -21.65 -6.68 -18.42
C THR A 31 -21.05 -8.00 -17.92
N ASP A 32 -20.13 -8.59 -18.68
CA ASP A 32 -19.47 -9.85 -18.32
C ASP A 32 -18.74 -9.77 -16.96
N PHE A 33 -18.47 -8.54 -16.50
CA PHE A 33 -17.82 -8.17 -15.24
C PHE A 33 -18.60 -7.05 -14.52
N ALA A 34 -18.30 -6.84 -13.23
CA ALA A 34 -18.99 -5.83 -12.41
C ALA A 34 -18.63 -4.38 -12.80
N GLY A 35 -17.50 -4.21 -13.48
CA GLY A 35 -16.96 -2.93 -13.91
C GLY A 35 -15.61 -3.10 -14.60
N GLY A 36 -14.98 -1.98 -14.96
CA GLY A 36 -13.66 -1.95 -15.58
C GLY A 36 -13.65 -2.01 -17.10
N LEU A 37 -12.48 -1.78 -17.68
CA LEU A 37 -12.23 -1.81 -19.12
C LEU A 37 -11.27 -2.94 -19.54
N GLY A 38 -10.75 -3.71 -18.57
CA GLY A 38 -9.80 -4.78 -18.80
C GLY A 38 -8.39 -4.28 -19.09
N THR A 39 -8.10 -3.00 -18.88
CA THR A 39 -6.74 -2.43 -18.99
C THR A 39 -6.03 -2.48 -17.64
N GLU A 40 -4.72 -2.30 -17.62
CA GLU A 40 -3.93 -2.32 -16.38
C GLU A 40 -4.42 -1.29 -15.34
N GLU A 41 -4.74 -0.06 -15.77
CA GLU A 41 -5.21 1.01 -14.88
C GLU A 41 -6.69 0.88 -14.51
N ASN A 42 -7.44 0.04 -15.24
CA ASN A 42 -8.87 -0.16 -15.03
C ASN A 42 -9.26 -1.61 -15.32
N PRO A 43 -8.78 -2.56 -14.49
CA PRO A 43 -8.98 -3.98 -14.70
C PRO A 43 -10.46 -4.35 -14.60
N TRP A 44 -10.85 -5.42 -15.26
CA TRP A 44 -12.20 -5.97 -15.15
C TRP A 44 -12.45 -6.51 -13.74
N GLN A 45 -13.54 -6.06 -13.13
CA GLN A 45 -13.87 -6.35 -11.74
C GLN A 45 -14.71 -7.63 -11.62
N ILE A 46 -14.23 -8.58 -10.84
CA ILE A 46 -14.89 -9.86 -10.57
C ILE A 46 -15.45 -9.83 -9.15
N ALA A 47 -16.78 -9.96 -9.02
CA ALA A 47 -17.49 -9.95 -7.74
C ALA A 47 -18.30 -11.24 -7.51
N THR A 48 -18.37 -12.14 -8.49
CA THR A 48 -19.18 -13.36 -8.41
C THR A 48 -18.52 -14.53 -9.13
N ALA A 49 -18.90 -15.75 -8.76
CA ALA A 49 -18.43 -16.98 -9.42
C ALA A 49 -18.74 -17.02 -10.93
N VAL A 50 -19.88 -16.45 -11.35
CA VAL A 50 -20.24 -16.33 -12.77
C VAL A 50 -19.28 -15.39 -13.51
N GLN A 51 -18.88 -14.27 -12.90
CA GLN A 51 -17.92 -13.35 -13.52
C GLN A 51 -16.51 -13.94 -13.56
N LEU A 52 -16.10 -14.68 -12.52
CA LEU A 52 -14.84 -15.45 -12.58
C LEU A 52 -14.89 -16.48 -13.71
N ASN A 53 -16.04 -17.15 -13.87
CA ASN A 53 -16.24 -18.10 -14.96
C ASN A 53 -16.17 -17.43 -16.35
N ASN A 54 -16.57 -16.16 -16.48
CA ASN A 54 -16.52 -15.42 -17.75
C ASN A 54 -15.09 -15.09 -18.21
N VAL A 55 -14.07 -15.20 -17.35
CA VAL A 55 -12.65 -15.05 -17.73
C VAL A 55 -12.28 -16.01 -18.88
N ARG A 56 -12.93 -17.18 -18.97
CA ARG A 56 -12.74 -18.16 -20.05
C ARG A 56 -13.06 -17.64 -21.46
N TYR A 57 -13.74 -16.51 -21.59
CA TYR A 57 -13.98 -15.88 -22.89
C TYR A 57 -12.85 -14.95 -23.34
N TYR A 58 -11.81 -14.80 -22.53
CA TYR A 58 -10.67 -13.89 -22.76
C TYR A 58 -9.34 -14.62 -22.65
N LEU A 59 -9.15 -15.62 -23.51
CA LEU A 59 -8.00 -16.52 -23.52
C LEU A 59 -7.09 -16.29 -24.73
N GLY A 60 -5.88 -16.86 -24.68
CA GLY A 60 -4.94 -16.83 -25.79
C GLY A 60 -4.29 -15.47 -26.04
N ARG A 61 -3.47 -15.42 -27.08
CA ARG A 61 -2.61 -14.26 -27.38
C ARG A 61 -3.40 -12.97 -27.63
N GLU A 62 -4.61 -13.06 -28.12
CA GLU A 62 -5.45 -11.88 -28.39
C GLU A 62 -5.94 -11.17 -27.12
N HIS A 63 -5.83 -11.82 -25.96
CA HIS A 63 -6.25 -11.30 -24.67
C HIS A 63 -5.11 -11.22 -23.63
N HIS A 64 -3.84 -11.29 -24.07
CA HIS A 64 -2.68 -11.17 -23.19
C HIS A 64 -2.58 -9.82 -22.44
N ASP A 65 -3.20 -8.78 -22.99
CA ASP A 65 -3.22 -7.42 -22.43
C ASP A 65 -4.47 -7.17 -21.57
N LYS A 66 -5.15 -8.23 -21.13
CA LYS A 66 -6.37 -8.13 -20.31
C LYS A 66 -6.06 -8.38 -18.84
N HIS A 67 -6.59 -7.49 -18.01
CA HIS A 67 -6.34 -7.46 -16.56
C HIS A 67 -7.65 -7.63 -15.80
N PHE A 68 -7.62 -8.47 -14.77
CA PHE A 68 -8.75 -8.84 -13.93
C PHE A 68 -8.40 -8.58 -12.46
N ILE A 69 -9.38 -8.13 -11.69
CA ILE A 69 -9.24 -7.91 -10.24
C ILE A 69 -10.46 -8.45 -9.50
N LEU A 70 -10.24 -9.13 -8.37
CA LEU A 70 -11.33 -9.48 -7.46
C LEU A 70 -11.76 -8.24 -6.66
N THR A 71 -13.06 -8.10 -6.45
CA THR A 71 -13.65 -7.02 -5.64
C THR A 71 -14.49 -7.53 -4.48
N GLU A 72 -14.70 -8.85 -4.42
CA GLU A 72 -15.43 -9.58 -3.40
C GLU A 72 -14.84 -10.98 -3.27
N ASP A 73 -15.11 -11.65 -2.15
CA ASP A 73 -14.79 -13.07 -2.01
C ASP A 73 -15.70 -13.92 -2.92
N ILE A 74 -15.13 -14.94 -3.56
CA ILE A 74 -15.79 -15.76 -4.57
C ILE A 74 -16.01 -17.18 -4.05
N ASN A 75 -17.27 -17.60 -3.89
CA ASN A 75 -17.62 -18.97 -3.53
C ASN A 75 -17.94 -19.81 -4.78
N LEU A 76 -17.11 -20.81 -5.07
CA LEU A 76 -17.28 -21.78 -6.16
C LEU A 76 -18.08 -23.04 -5.73
N ASN A 77 -18.34 -23.24 -4.44
CA ASN A 77 -19.21 -24.32 -3.96
C ASN A 77 -20.71 -23.97 -4.13
N VAL A 78 -21.09 -23.62 -5.35
CA VAL A 78 -22.44 -23.24 -5.74
C VAL A 78 -22.76 -23.79 -7.14
N TYR A 79 -24.02 -24.10 -7.40
CA TYR A 79 -24.44 -24.57 -8.73
C TYR A 79 -24.21 -23.46 -9.79
N PRO A 80 -23.69 -23.79 -11.00
CA PRO A 80 -23.38 -25.13 -11.51
C PRO A 80 -21.94 -25.60 -11.23
N PHE A 81 -21.10 -24.79 -10.61
CA PHE A 81 -19.66 -25.00 -10.46
C PHE A 81 -19.27 -26.16 -9.53
N ASN A 82 -20.22 -26.66 -8.72
CA ASN A 82 -20.03 -27.78 -7.81
C ASN A 82 -20.85 -29.04 -8.18
N ASP A 83 -21.43 -29.09 -9.39
CA ASP A 83 -22.22 -30.23 -9.86
C ASP A 83 -21.43 -31.12 -10.82
N GLY A 84 -21.74 -32.43 -10.85
CA GLY A 84 -21.09 -33.38 -11.76
C GLY A 84 -19.56 -33.44 -11.62
N LYS A 85 -18.84 -33.04 -12.67
CA LYS A 85 -17.36 -32.95 -12.71
C LYS A 85 -16.81 -31.70 -11.99
N GLY A 86 -17.68 -30.79 -11.57
CA GLY A 86 -17.32 -29.55 -10.89
C GLY A 86 -16.91 -28.44 -11.86
N TRP A 87 -15.93 -27.64 -11.45
CA TRP A 87 -15.38 -26.52 -12.20
C TRP A 87 -14.72 -26.99 -13.49
N GLU A 88 -15.06 -26.33 -14.60
CA GLU A 88 -14.35 -26.47 -15.87
C GLU A 88 -13.14 -25.51 -15.85
N PRO A 89 -11.90 -26.02 -15.90
CA PRO A 89 -10.69 -25.21 -15.80
C PRO A 89 -10.67 -24.06 -16.81
N ILE A 90 -10.12 -22.91 -16.41
CA ILE A 90 -9.93 -21.78 -17.32
C ILE A 90 -8.66 -22.03 -18.16
N GLY A 91 -8.84 -22.12 -19.48
CA GLY A 91 -7.75 -22.28 -20.45
C GLY A 91 -7.23 -23.71 -20.62
N ASP A 92 -6.71 -23.99 -21.82
CA ASP A 92 -6.17 -25.29 -22.25
C ASP A 92 -4.95 -25.16 -23.16
N TRP A 93 -4.14 -26.23 -23.27
CA TRP A 93 -2.93 -26.28 -24.11
C TRP A 93 -3.11 -27.01 -25.45
N TRP A 94 -4.18 -27.81 -25.61
CA TRP A 94 -4.35 -28.71 -26.76
C TRP A 94 -4.87 -28.03 -28.03
N SER A 95 -5.29 -26.78 -27.94
CA SER A 95 -5.81 -26.04 -29.07
C SER A 95 -4.68 -25.50 -29.97
N TRP A 96 -4.89 -25.62 -31.28
CA TRP A 96 -3.99 -25.14 -32.34
C TRP A 96 -3.83 -23.61 -32.32
N ASP A 97 -4.75 -22.94 -31.62
CA ASP A 97 -4.84 -21.51 -31.42
C ASP A 97 -4.35 -21.07 -30.02
N ASN A 98 -3.89 -22.00 -29.17
CA ASN A 98 -3.39 -21.77 -27.80
C ASN A 98 -4.36 -20.97 -26.93
N HIS A 99 -5.32 -21.68 -26.31
CA HIS A 99 -6.30 -21.11 -25.37
C HIS A 99 -5.80 -21.04 -23.92
N ALA A 100 -4.49 -21.01 -23.66
CA ALA A 100 -4.00 -20.75 -22.30
C ALA A 100 -4.43 -19.35 -21.84
N PHE A 101 -4.62 -19.16 -20.54
CA PHE A 101 -4.81 -17.82 -19.98
C PHE A 101 -3.48 -17.05 -20.08
N GLN A 102 -3.49 -15.87 -20.70
CA GLN A 102 -2.29 -15.04 -20.91
C GLN A 102 -2.38 -13.64 -20.30
N GLY A 103 -3.50 -13.32 -19.64
CA GLY A 103 -3.72 -12.03 -18.99
C GLY A 103 -3.17 -11.96 -17.57
N SER A 104 -3.70 -11.04 -16.77
CA SER A 104 -3.39 -10.96 -15.34
C SER A 104 -4.61 -11.04 -14.44
N LEU A 105 -4.47 -11.71 -13.29
CA LEU A 105 -5.50 -11.79 -12.25
C LEU A 105 -4.91 -11.36 -10.91
N ASP A 106 -5.44 -10.28 -10.35
CA ASP A 106 -5.11 -9.81 -9.00
C ASP A 106 -6.25 -10.16 -8.04
N GLY A 107 -5.95 -10.96 -7.01
CA GLY A 107 -6.91 -11.30 -5.99
C GLY A 107 -7.22 -10.14 -5.02
N ALA A 108 -6.38 -9.11 -4.98
CA ALA A 108 -6.55 -7.93 -4.14
C ALA A 108 -6.85 -8.23 -2.65
N GLY A 109 -6.37 -9.38 -2.15
CA GLY A 109 -6.61 -9.84 -0.78
C GLY A 109 -7.90 -10.64 -0.58
N HIS A 110 -8.70 -10.86 -1.62
CA HIS A 110 -9.94 -11.64 -1.57
C HIS A 110 -9.70 -13.15 -1.69
N THR A 111 -10.67 -13.91 -1.15
CA THR A 111 -10.64 -15.38 -1.17
C THR A 111 -11.48 -15.94 -2.32
N ILE A 112 -10.98 -16.97 -3.00
CA ILE A 112 -11.77 -17.89 -3.83
C ILE A 112 -11.92 -19.19 -3.03
N SER A 113 -13.13 -19.64 -2.73
CA SER A 113 -13.37 -20.81 -1.89
C SER A 113 -14.18 -21.92 -2.56
N GLY A 114 -13.95 -23.16 -2.14
CA GLY A 114 -14.80 -24.30 -2.50
C GLY A 114 -14.65 -24.77 -3.96
N LEU A 115 -13.46 -24.61 -4.54
CA LEU A 115 -13.14 -25.17 -5.85
C LEU A 115 -13.29 -26.70 -5.81
N TYR A 116 -14.20 -27.24 -6.61
CA TYR A 116 -14.41 -28.67 -6.77
C TYR A 116 -14.12 -29.10 -8.20
N ILE A 117 -13.24 -30.08 -8.40
CA ILE A 117 -12.98 -30.71 -9.70
C ILE A 117 -12.93 -32.23 -9.48
N ASN A 118 -13.66 -32.99 -10.29
CA ASN A 118 -13.69 -34.45 -10.24
C ASN A 118 -13.59 -35.03 -11.65
N MET A 119 -12.36 -35.07 -12.16
CA MET A 119 -12.00 -35.59 -13.47
C MET A 119 -10.90 -36.67 -13.36
N PRO A 120 -11.18 -37.80 -12.68
CA PRO A 120 -10.27 -38.93 -12.68
C PRO A 120 -10.17 -39.54 -14.09
N VAL A 121 -9.08 -40.29 -14.34
CA VAL A 121 -8.71 -41.03 -15.57
C VAL A 121 -9.84 -41.16 -16.61
N PRO A 122 -9.64 -40.72 -17.87
CA PRO A 122 -10.59 -40.98 -18.95
C PRO A 122 -10.77 -42.49 -19.17
N THR A 123 -12.03 -42.97 -19.22
CA THR A 123 -12.30 -44.41 -19.41
C THR A 123 -12.09 -44.88 -20.86
N SER A 124 -11.85 -43.95 -21.77
CA SER A 124 -11.52 -44.22 -23.16
C SER A 124 -10.57 -43.16 -23.73
N TRP A 125 -9.76 -43.56 -24.72
CA TRP A 125 -8.84 -42.69 -25.43
C TRP A 125 -9.53 -41.54 -26.18
N GLU A 126 -10.84 -41.64 -26.40
CA GLU A 126 -11.68 -40.59 -27.03
C GLU A 126 -12.12 -39.51 -26.02
N GLU A 127 -11.91 -39.69 -24.71
CA GLU A 127 -12.24 -38.75 -23.62
C GLU A 127 -10.99 -38.00 -23.07
N THR A 128 -9.89 -37.96 -23.85
CA THR A 128 -8.56 -37.42 -23.47
C THR A 128 -8.47 -35.89 -23.44
N GLU A 129 -9.59 -35.17 -23.30
CA GLU A 129 -9.64 -33.72 -23.50
C GLU A 129 -9.00 -32.88 -22.38
N TYR A 130 -8.69 -33.45 -21.20
CA TYR A 130 -8.15 -32.68 -20.08
C TYR A 130 -7.06 -33.45 -19.32
N TYR A 131 -5.79 -33.19 -19.65
CA TYR A 131 -4.65 -33.66 -18.84
C TYR A 131 -4.14 -32.60 -17.86
N ALA A 132 -4.76 -31.42 -17.79
CA ALA A 132 -4.33 -30.36 -16.90
C ALA A 132 -5.55 -29.75 -16.20
N VAL A 133 -5.55 -29.78 -14.87
CA VAL A 133 -6.69 -29.32 -14.07
C VAL A 133 -6.25 -28.43 -12.91
N GLY A 134 -7.12 -27.49 -12.57
CA GLY A 134 -6.99 -26.50 -11.51
C GLY A 134 -8.05 -25.42 -11.70
N LEU A 135 -7.97 -24.32 -10.95
CA LEU A 135 -8.76 -23.13 -11.27
C LEU A 135 -8.52 -22.73 -12.74
N PHE A 136 -7.25 -22.77 -13.15
CA PHE A 136 -6.78 -22.70 -14.52
C PHE A 136 -6.34 -24.09 -14.99
N GLY A 137 -6.70 -24.45 -16.23
CA GLY A 137 -6.16 -25.65 -16.86
C GLY A 137 -4.75 -25.38 -17.36
N ALA A 138 -4.59 -24.27 -18.10
CA ALA A 138 -3.30 -23.83 -18.60
C ALA A 138 -3.12 -22.30 -18.53
N THR A 139 -1.90 -21.86 -18.20
CA THR A 139 -1.48 -20.45 -18.26
C THR A 139 -0.23 -20.27 -19.12
N GLN A 140 -0.15 -19.18 -19.89
CA GLN A 140 1.04 -18.84 -20.66
C GLN A 140 1.32 -17.34 -20.62
N ASN A 141 2.52 -16.90 -20.21
CA ASN A 141 2.83 -15.47 -20.02
C ASN A 141 1.85 -14.75 -19.07
N ALA A 142 1.19 -15.49 -18.17
CA ALA A 142 0.21 -14.93 -17.25
C ALA A 142 0.88 -14.36 -16.00
N THR A 143 0.23 -13.39 -15.38
CA THR A 143 0.60 -12.92 -14.03
C THR A 143 -0.59 -13.09 -13.10
N ILE A 144 -0.48 -13.96 -12.10
CA ILE A 144 -1.52 -14.20 -11.10
C ILE A 144 -0.95 -13.88 -9.73
N LYS A 145 -1.64 -13.04 -8.96
CA LYS A 145 -1.14 -12.60 -7.66
C LYS A 145 -2.21 -12.37 -6.60
N ASN A 146 -1.80 -12.41 -5.34
CA ASN A 146 -2.62 -12.08 -4.17
C ASN A 146 -3.90 -12.94 -4.05
N ILE A 147 -3.80 -14.24 -4.36
CA ILE A 147 -4.95 -15.17 -4.38
C ILE A 147 -4.90 -16.08 -3.16
N TYR A 148 -5.98 -16.04 -2.38
CA TYR A 148 -6.27 -17.04 -1.35
C TYR A 148 -7.29 -18.04 -1.90
N LEU A 149 -6.85 -19.24 -2.24
CA LEU A 149 -7.70 -20.31 -2.77
C LEU A 149 -7.96 -21.36 -1.67
N THR A 150 -9.12 -21.31 -1.04
CA THR A 150 -9.44 -22.14 0.13
C THR A 150 -10.41 -23.27 -0.18
N ASP A 151 -10.38 -24.33 0.65
CA ASP A 151 -11.25 -25.50 0.53
C ASP A 151 -11.24 -26.15 -0.87
N VAL A 152 -10.06 -26.26 -1.46
CA VAL A 152 -9.86 -26.95 -2.75
C VAL A 152 -10.12 -28.45 -2.60
N ASN A 153 -10.84 -29.02 -3.56
CA ASN A 153 -11.02 -30.46 -3.72
C ASN A 153 -10.88 -30.81 -5.21
N VAL A 154 -9.65 -31.09 -5.63
CA VAL A 154 -9.30 -31.39 -7.02
C VAL A 154 -8.92 -32.86 -7.14
N THR A 155 -9.65 -33.60 -7.94
CA THR A 155 -9.28 -34.94 -8.43
C THR A 155 -9.07 -34.85 -9.93
N GLY A 156 -7.83 -34.91 -10.37
CA GLY A 156 -7.41 -34.94 -11.77
C GLY A 156 -6.85 -36.29 -12.20
N TYR A 157 -6.30 -36.33 -13.42
CA TYR A 157 -5.49 -37.45 -13.90
C TYR A 157 -4.01 -37.03 -13.92
N ASP A 158 -3.53 -36.43 -15.01
CA ASP A 158 -2.19 -35.82 -15.04
C ASP A 158 -2.29 -34.31 -14.75
N LEU A 159 -1.12 -33.66 -14.56
CA LEU A 159 -0.91 -32.21 -14.41
C LEU A 159 -2.00 -31.54 -13.54
N ALA A 160 -2.16 -32.02 -12.31
CA ALA A 160 -3.18 -31.51 -11.40
C ALA A 160 -2.59 -30.51 -10.42
N GLY A 161 -3.14 -29.30 -10.40
CA GLY A 161 -2.84 -28.25 -9.43
C GLY A 161 -4.09 -27.69 -8.78
N GLY A 162 -3.98 -27.14 -7.58
CA GLY A 162 -5.09 -26.36 -7.00
C GLY A 162 -5.35 -25.08 -7.79
N LEU A 163 -4.29 -24.33 -8.10
CA LEU A 163 -4.38 -23.12 -8.92
C LEU A 163 -4.35 -23.44 -10.41
N VAL A 164 -3.34 -24.17 -10.87
CA VAL A 164 -3.07 -24.35 -12.29
C VAL A 164 -2.59 -25.75 -12.61
N GLY A 165 -3.08 -26.36 -13.68
CA GLY A 165 -2.56 -27.64 -14.14
C GLY A 165 -1.19 -27.50 -14.81
N ASP A 166 -1.13 -26.72 -15.89
CA ASP A 166 0.07 -26.48 -16.71
C ASP A 166 0.39 -24.97 -16.78
N ALA A 167 1.61 -24.58 -16.38
CA ALA A 167 2.03 -23.19 -16.39
C ALA A 167 3.33 -22.97 -17.17
N GLU A 168 3.25 -22.24 -18.28
CA GLU A 168 4.41 -21.82 -19.08
C GLU A 168 4.67 -20.32 -18.97
N LEU A 169 5.92 -19.90 -18.79
CA LEU A 169 6.33 -18.49 -18.82
C LEU A 169 5.53 -17.57 -17.88
N SER A 170 4.95 -18.13 -16.81
CA SER A 170 3.96 -17.44 -15.97
C SER A 170 4.54 -17.08 -14.60
N VAL A 171 3.96 -16.06 -13.97
CA VAL A 171 4.38 -15.57 -12.65
C VAL A 171 3.22 -15.73 -11.67
N PHE A 172 3.51 -16.38 -10.54
CA PHE A 172 2.62 -16.61 -9.42
C PHE A 172 3.23 -15.97 -8.18
N SER A 173 2.61 -14.94 -7.63
CA SER A 173 3.10 -14.26 -6.43
C SER A 173 2.02 -14.15 -5.36
N ASP A 174 2.37 -14.43 -4.10
CA ASP A 174 1.41 -14.34 -2.98
C ASP A 174 0.16 -15.21 -3.22
N ILE A 175 0.41 -16.50 -3.55
CA ILE A 175 -0.63 -17.49 -3.79
C ILE A 175 -0.70 -18.43 -2.60
N HIS A 176 -1.88 -18.53 -1.98
CA HIS A 176 -2.09 -19.40 -0.82
C HIS A 176 -3.22 -20.38 -1.08
N VAL A 177 -2.89 -21.67 -1.17
CA VAL A 177 -3.85 -22.73 -1.47
C VAL A 177 -4.04 -23.65 -0.26
N THR A 178 -5.30 -23.96 0.08
CA THR A 178 -5.62 -24.98 1.08
C THR A 178 -6.59 -26.02 0.53
N GLY A 179 -6.44 -27.29 0.89
CA GLY A 179 -7.40 -28.33 0.50
C GLY A 179 -6.74 -29.67 0.14
N SER A 180 -7.34 -30.37 -0.82
CA SER A 180 -6.86 -31.67 -1.30
C SER A 180 -6.71 -31.68 -2.82
N VAL A 181 -5.56 -32.18 -3.29
CA VAL A 181 -5.28 -32.42 -4.71
C VAL A 181 -4.88 -33.87 -4.90
N ILE A 182 -5.56 -34.55 -5.82
CA ILE A 182 -5.37 -35.98 -6.13
C ILE A 182 -5.15 -36.12 -7.64
N GLY A 183 -4.15 -36.89 -8.06
CA GLY A 183 -3.90 -37.20 -9.47
C GLY A 183 -3.06 -38.47 -9.66
N ASN A 184 -2.42 -38.59 -10.82
CA ASN A 184 -1.57 -39.71 -11.23
C ASN A 184 -0.11 -39.28 -11.42
N SER A 185 0.16 -38.31 -12.30
CA SER A 185 1.50 -37.79 -12.59
C SER A 185 1.50 -36.26 -12.58
N ALA A 186 2.59 -35.65 -12.12
CA ALA A 186 2.80 -34.20 -12.05
C ALA A 186 1.68 -33.50 -11.26
N VAL A 187 1.65 -33.75 -9.96
CA VAL A 187 0.61 -33.25 -9.06
C VAL A 187 1.22 -32.33 -8.02
N GLY A 188 0.67 -31.12 -7.89
CA GLY A 188 1.09 -30.13 -6.91
C GLY A 188 -0.06 -29.42 -6.23
N GLY A 189 0.18 -28.88 -5.04
CA GLY A 189 -0.82 -28.08 -4.33
C GLY A 189 -1.17 -26.78 -5.07
N ILE A 190 -0.18 -26.13 -5.71
CA ILE A 190 -0.36 -24.94 -6.53
C ILE A 190 -0.40 -25.30 -8.01
N ALA A 191 0.64 -25.97 -8.50
CA ALA A 191 0.81 -26.27 -9.93
C ALA A 191 1.12 -27.75 -10.19
N GLY A 192 0.51 -28.34 -11.20
CA GLY A 192 0.90 -29.69 -11.64
C GLY A 192 2.27 -29.69 -12.33
N PHE A 193 2.38 -28.93 -13.41
CA PHE A 193 3.60 -28.75 -14.20
C PHE A 193 3.93 -27.26 -14.39
N THR A 194 5.22 -26.95 -14.40
CA THR A 194 5.72 -25.61 -14.69
C THR A 194 6.90 -25.64 -15.67
N TYR A 195 6.90 -24.70 -16.62
CA TYR A 195 7.99 -24.48 -17.56
C TYR A 195 8.34 -22.99 -17.68
N ARG A 196 9.56 -22.59 -17.30
CA ARG A 196 9.99 -21.19 -17.30
C ARG A 196 9.09 -20.26 -16.50
N SER A 197 8.53 -20.77 -15.42
CA SER A 197 7.58 -20.05 -14.57
C SER A 197 8.22 -19.71 -13.22
N TYR A 198 7.63 -18.75 -12.53
CA TYR A 198 8.12 -18.20 -11.27
C TYR A 198 7.03 -18.31 -10.20
N ILE A 199 7.36 -18.89 -9.06
CA ILE A 199 6.48 -18.96 -7.88
C ILE A 199 7.20 -18.27 -6.72
N VAL A 200 6.57 -17.25 -6.15
CA VAL A 200 7.20 -16.45 -5.08
C VAL A 200 6.19 -16.14 -3.97
N PHE A 201 6.65 -16.10 -2.71
CA PHE A 201 5.83 -15.79 -1.53
C PHE A 201 4.56 -16.67 -1.42
N SER A 202 4.62 -17.90 -1.90
CA SER A 202 3.42 -18.72 -2.07
C SER A 202 3.41 -19.90 -1.10
N SER A 203 2.21 -20.37 -0.73
CA SER A 203 2.08 -21.49 0.19
C SER A 203 1.00 -22.48 -0.19
N PHE A 204 1.23 -23.75 0.15
CA PHE A 204 0.19 -24.78 0.17
C PHE A 204 0.05 -25.36 1.58
N ASN A 205 -1.19 -25.54 2.04
CA ASN A 205 -1.52 -26.26 3.27
C ASN A 205 -2.67 -27.25 3.04
N GLY A 206 -2.34 -28.54 2.94
CA GLY A 206 -3.33 -29.54 2.56
C GLY A 206 -2.80 -30.94 2.34
N SER A 207 -3.55 -31.75 1.59
CA SER A 207 -3.11 -33.09 1.18
C SER A 207 -2.89 -33.19 -0.33
N VAL A 208 -1.76 -33.78 -0.73
CA VAL A 208 -1.46 -34.11 -2.12
C VAL A 208 -1.23 -35.62 -2.24
N ASN A 209 -1.93 -36.27 -3.17
CA ASN A 209 -1.80 -37.71 -3.42
C ASN A 209 -1.67 -38.00 -4.92
N ALA A 210 -0.65 -38.74 -5.32
CA ALA A 210 -0.44 -39.15 -6.70
C ALA A 210 0.41 -40.41 -6.78
N VAL A 211 0.76 -40.83 -8.00
CA VAL A 211 1.66 -41.95 -8.23
C VAL A 211 3.08 -41.43 -8.49
N ASN A 212 3.26 -40.51 -9.44
CA ASN A 212 4.58 -39.99 -9.85
C ASN A 212 4.64 -38.45 -9.85
N ASP A 213 5.85 -37.89 -9.80
CA ASP A 213 6.14 -36.46 -9.86
C ASP A 213 5.24 -35.64 -8.92
N LEU A 214 5.36 -35.89 -7.62
CA LEU A 214 4.45 -35.33 -6.62
C LEU A 214 5.16 -34.32 -5.72
N GLY A 215 4.66 -33.09 -5.68
CA GLY A 215 5.14 -32.04 -4.79
C GLY A 215 4.02 -31.44 -3.93
N GLY A 216 4.32 -30.99 -2.72
CA GLY A 216 3.34 -30.19 -1.96
C GLY A 216 3.00 -28.86 -2.65
N LEU A 217 3.94 -28.27 -3.40
CA LEU A 217 3.71 -27.05 -4.20
C LEU A 217 3.60 -27.34 -5.70
N VAL A 218 4.61 -28.01 -6.26
CA VAL A 218 4.71 -28.30 -7.70
C VAL A 218 5.05 -29.75 -7.95
N GLY A 219 4.31 -30.44 -8.82
CA GLY A 219 4.65 -31.81 -9.22
C GLY A 219 5.94 -31.87 -10.04
N TYR A 220 5.89 -31.34 -11.27
CA TYR A 220 7.02 -31.29 -12.19
C TYR A 220 7.48 -29.84 -12.42
N PHE A 221 8.74 -29.58 -12.14
CA PHE A 221 9.33 -28.24 -12.10
C PHE A 221 10.51 -28.08 -13.08
N ASN A 222 10.26 -27.51 -14.26
CA ASN A 222 11.22 -27.45 -15.37
C ASN A 222 11.66 -26.03 -15.74
N ASP A 223 12.97 -25.76 -15.80
CA ASP A 223 13.53 -24.46 -16.20
C ASP A 223 12.89 -23.28 -15.42
N SER A 224 12.48 -23.51 -14.17
CA SER A 224 11.58 -22.62 -13.39
C SER A 224 12.22 -22.18 -12.06
N SER A 225 11.58 -21.24 -11.35
CA SER A 225 12.08 -20.73 -10.06
C SER A 225 11.00 -20.68 -8.95
N ILE A 226 11.35 -21.17 -7.76
CA ILE A 226 10.55 -21.08 -6.54
C ILE A 226 11.38 -20.34 -5.49
N ARG A 227 10.78 -19.29 -4.90
CA ARG A 227 11.41 -18.51 -3.82
C ARG A 227 10.43 -18.16 -2.72
N TYR A 228 10.89 -18.06 -1.47
CA TYR A 228 10.05 -17.62 -0.33
C TYR A 228 8.76 -18.40 -0.16
N SER A 229 8.77 -19.67 -0.49
CA SER A 229 7.56 -20.46 -0.58
C SER A 229 7.60 -21.63 0.39
N LEU A 230 6.41 -22.05 0.84
CA LEU A 230 6.30 -23.10 1.84
C LEU A 230 5.20 -24.11 1.52
N SER A 231 5.46 -25.37 1.86
CA SER A 231 4.45 -26.43 1.81
C SER A 231 4.23 -27.01 3.21
N LYS A 232 2.98 -27.34 3.52
CA LYS A 232 2.59 -27.99 4.76
C LYS A 232 1.47 -28.99 4.51
N GLY A 233 1.48 -30.06 5.29
CA GLY A 233 0.41 -31.05 5.30
C GLY A 233 0.92 -32.44 4.97
N ILE A 234 0.17 -33.20 4.16
CA ILE A 234 0.44 -34.62 3.89
C ILE A 234 0.69 -34.81 2.39
N VAL A 235 1.78 -35.49 2.05
CA VAL A 235 2.29 -35.67 0.69
C VAL A 235 2.54 -37.17 0.50
N ASN A 236 1.69 -37.86 -0.26
CA ASN A 236 1.78 -39.30 -0.49
C ASN A 236 1.98 -39.63 -1.97
N GLY A 237 3.04 -40.34 -2.32
CA GLY A 237 3.33 -40.72 -3.71
C GLY A 237 4.16 -42.00 -3.84
N ASN A 238 4.50 -42.40 -5.06
CA ASN A 238 5.33 -43.57 -5.33
C ASN A 238 6.70 -43.22 -5.95
N MET A 239 6.78 -42.27 -6.87
CA MET A 239 8.04 -41.90 -7.52
C MET A 239 8.18 -40.39 -7.55
N ASP A 240 9.39 -39.88 -7.35
CA ASP A 240 9.69 -38.45 -7.34
C ASP A 240 8.79 -37.68 -6.37
N VAL A 241 8.86 -38.05 -5.08
CA VAL A 241 7.95 -37.53 -4.04
C VAL A 241 8.66 -36.49 -3.19
N GLY A 242 8.32 -35.22 -3.36
CA GLY A 242 8.89 -34.11 -2.60
C GLY A 242 7.87 -33.38 -1.74
N GLY A 243 8.27 -32.97 -0.54
CA GLY A 243 7.39 -32.14 0.28
C GLY A 243 7.04 -30.80 -0.38
N LEU A 244 7.95 -30.20 -1.15
CA LEU A 244 7.73 -28.96 -1.92
C LEU A 244 7.62 -29.24 -3.43
N VAL A 245 8.58 -29.96 -4.01
CA VAL A 245 8.65 -30.23 -5.45
C VAL A 245 8.91 -31.72 -5.70
N GLY A 246 8.13 -32.38 -6.57
CA GLY A 246 8.38 -33.77 -6.93
C GLY A 246 9.68 -33.93 -7.73
N PHE A 247 9.63 -33.51 -8.99
CA PHE A 247 10.75 -33.59 -9.93
C PHE A 247 11.22 -32.20 -10.36
N SER A 248 12.51 -31.92 -10.23
CA SER A 248 13.14 -30.61 -10.53
C SER A 248 14.22 -30.75 -11.60
N SER A 249 14.06 -30.08 -12.75
CA SER A 249 15.02 -30.15 -13.88
C SER A 249 15.38 -28.78 -14.43
N LYS A 250 16.69 -28.45 -14.45
CA LYS A 250 17.21 -27.11 -14.82
C LYS A 250 16.60 -25.97 -14.02
N SER A 251 16.17 -26.23 -12.79
CA SER A 251 15.36 -25.29 -12.02
C SER A 251 16.08 -24.76 -10.78
N SER A 252 15.50 -23.74 -10.14
CA SER A 252 16.04 -23.13 -8.92
C SER A 252 15.00 -23.08 -7.81
N ILE A 253 15.38 -23.55 -6.63
CA ILE A 253 14.60 -23.46 -5.39
C ILE A 253 15.48 -22.73 -4.37
N SER A 254 15.01 -21.60 -3.88
CA SER A 254 15.75 -20.81 -2.90
C SER A 254 14.87 -20.28 -1.79
N GLU A 255 15.43 -20.14 -0.58
CA GLU A 255 14.78 -19.43 0.53
C GLU A 255 13.35 -19.98 0.79
N SER A 256 13.18 -21.29 0.66
CA SER A 256 11.88 -21.99 0.67
C SER A 256 11.95 -23.23 1.56
N HIS A 257 10.80 -23.71 2.03
CA HIS A 257 10.80 -24.84 2.96
C HIS A 257 9.57 -25.74 2.89
N SER A 258 9.69 -26.92 3.48
CA SER A 258 8.60 -27.87 3.62
C SER A 258 8.46 -28.32 5.08
N GLU A 259 7.25 -28.24 5.60
CA GLU A 259 6.85 -28.83 6.88
C GLU A 259 5.99 -30.10 6.68
N SER A 260 5.91 -30.59 5.44
CA SER A 260 5.00 -31.66 5.06
C SER A 260 5.48 -33.02 5.58
N LEU A 261 4.53 -33.85 6.06
CA LEU A 261 4.76 -35.28 6.23
C LEU A 261 4.79 -35.93 4.84
N VAL A 262 5.95 -36.48 4.47
CA VAL A 262 6.17 -37.08 3.14
C VAL A 262 6.23 -38.60 3.29
N THR A 263 5.39 -39.30 2.55
CA THR A 263 5.34 -40.76 2.56
C THR A 263 5.35 -41.32 1.14
N GLY A 264 6.44 -42.00 0.81
CA GLY A 264 6.53 -42.93 -0.29
C GLY A 264 5.74 -44.20 0.01
N THR A 265 4.84 -44.59 -0.89
CA THR A 265 4.07 -45.83 -0.79
C THR A 265 4.91 -47.06 -1.19
N GLU A 266 4.30 -48.24 -1.32
CA GLU A 266 4.99 -49.50 -1.57
C GLU A 266 5.96 -49.42 -2.79
N TYR A 267 7.24 -49.69 -2.54
CA TYR A 267 8.35 -49.58 -3.50
C TYR A 267 8.69 -48.17 -3.99
N ALA A 268 8.34 -47.14 -3.22
CA ALA A 268 8.59 -45.77 -3.61
C ALA A 268 10.06 -45.38 -3.67
N VAL A 269 10.45 -44.70 -4.74
CA VAL A 269 11.82 -44.24 -4.99
C VAL A 269 11.88 -42.72 -5.07
N GLU A 270 13.04 -42.15 -4.72
CA GLU A 270 13.33 -40.70 -4.79
C GLU A 270 12.36 -39.87 -3.94
N VAL A 271 12.38 -40.15 -2.62
CA VAL A 271 11.49 -39.50 -1.66
C VAL A 271 12.27 -38.49 -0.82
N GLY A 272 11.90 -37.21 -0.93
CA GLY A 272 12.58 -36.10 -0.25
C GLY A 272 11.66 -35.20 0.55
N GLY A 273 12.12 -34.72 1.70
CA GLY A 273 11.35 -33.78 2.52
C GLY A 273 11.08 -32.43 1.85
N LEU A 274 11.95 -31.99 0.93
CA LEU A 274 11.77 -30.81 0.09
C LEU A 274 11.60 -31.18 -1.39
N VAL A 275 12.52 -31.96 -1.95
CA VAL A 275 12.53 -32.33 -3.37
C VAL A 275 12.66 -33.84 -3.55
N GLY A 276 11.82 -34.48 -4.35
CA GLY A 276 11.99 -35.91 -4.66
C GLY A 276 13.28 -36.14 -5.45
N TYR A 277 13.32 -35.60 -6.67
CA TYR A 277 14.47 -35.72 -7.57
C TYR A 277 14.94 -34.37 -8.11
N ASN A 278 16.20 -34.02 -7.82
CA ASN A 278 16.87 -32.82 -8.27
C ASN A 278 17.88 -33.14 -9.40
N TYR A 279 17.49 -32.87 -10.64
CA TYR A 279 18.21 -33.31 -11.84
C TYR A 279 18.66 -32.17 -12.77
N ASN A 280 19.66 -32.42 -13.61
CA ASN A 280 20.01 -31.59 -14.77
C ASN A 280 20.33 -30.13 -14.43
N LYS A 281 21.35 -29.92 -13.60
CA LYS A 281 21.84 -28.60 -13.17
C LYS A 281 20.81 -27.81 -12.35
N SER A 282 19.90 -28.50 -11.69
CA SER A 282 18.99 -27.87 -10.74
C SER A 282 19.72 -27.44 -9.47
N THR A 283 19.22 -26.39 -8.83
CA THR A 283 19.85 -25.77 -7.65
C THR A 283 18.85 -25.65 -6.51
N ILE A 284 19.28 -26.06 -5.32
CA ILE A 284 18.58 -25.87 -4.05
C ILE A 284 19.52 -25.05 -3.16
N SER A 285 19.03 -23.92 -2.64
CA SER A 285 19.83 -23.03 -1.80
C SER A 285 19.01 -22.45 -0.66
N LYS A 286 19.61 -22.24 0.51
CA LYS A 286 18.93 -21.57 1.65
C LYS A 286 17.54 -22.15 1.92
N SER A 287 17.41 -23.46 1.85
CA SER A 287 16.11 -24.13 1.92
C SER A 287 16.14 -25.24 2.95
N TYR A 288 14.98 -25.61 3.48
CA TYR A 288 14.94 -26.61 4.54
C TYR A 288 13.67 -27.46 4.56
N ALA A 289 13.77 -28.62 5.19
CA ALA A 289 12.63 -29.51 5.43
C ALA A 289 12.59 -29.96 6.89
N THR A 290 11.40 -29.91 7.51
CA THR A 290 11.20 -30.28 8.92
C THR A 290 10.24 -31.44 9.13
N GLY A 291 9.39 -31.76 8.16
CA GLY A 291 8.47 -32.88 8.24
C GLY A 291 9.18 -34.23 8.10
N ALA A 292 8.60 -35.27 8.70
CA ALA A 292 9.15 -36.63 8.61
C ALA A 292 9.01 -37.18 7.18
N VAL A 293 9.97 -38.02 6.79
CA VAL A 293 10.05 -38.62 5.46
C VAL A 293 10.14 -40.13 5.61
N SER A 294 9.28 -40.87 4.93
CA SER A 294 9.42 -42.32 4.79
C SER A 294 9.27 -42.75 3.34
N GLY A 295 9.97 -43.80 2.93
CA GLY A 295 9.94 -44.34 1.56
C GLY A 295 10.58 -45.71 1.49
N TYR A 296 10.92 -46.18 0.28
CA TYR A 296 11.56 -47.49 0.08
C TYR A 296 13.01 -47.37 -0.39
N ASP A 297 13.32 -46.56 -1.41
CA ASP A 297 14.69 -46.30 -1.87
C ASP A 297 14.94 -44.80 -2.17
N HIS A 298 16.21 -44.40 -2.14
CA HIS A 298 16.65 -43.00 -2.30
C HIS A 298 15.86 -42.04 -1.42
N VAL A 299 15.81 -42.33 -0.11
CA VAL A 299 15.03 -41.54 0.85
C VAL A 299 15.92 -40.51 1.53
N GLY A 300 15.60 -39.23 1.38
CA GLY A 300 16.38 -38.13 1.95
C GLY A 300 15.54 -37.16 2.78
N GLY A 301 16.08 -36.68 3.89
CA GLY A 301 15.39 -35.69 4.72
C GLY A 301 15.14 -34.35 3.99
N LEU A 302 16.00 -33.96 3.05
CA LEU A 302 15.80 -32.81 2.16
C LEU A 302 15.53 -33.24 0.71
N VAL A 303 16.38 -34.11 0.15
CA VAL A 303 16.32 -34.50 -1.26
C VAL A 303 16.42 -36.02 -1.41
N GLY A 304 15.52 -36.65 -2.16
CA GLY A 304 15.63 -38.09 -2.44
C GLY A 304 16.88 -38.42 -3.25
N GLU A 305 16.94 -37.90 -4.49
CA GLU A 305 18.10 -38.01 -5.36
C GLU A 305 18.59 -36.65 -5.89
N ASN A 306 19.91 -36.46 -5.92
CA ASN A 306 20.58 -35.29 -6.48
C ASN A 306 21.56 -35.72 -7.59
N ALA A 307 21.23 -35.42 -8.85
CA ALA A 307 21.94 -35.92 -10.03
C ALA A 307 22.10 -34.87 -11.15
N GLY A 308 22.92 -35.18 -12.15
CA GLY A 308 23.04 -34.38 -13.37
C GLY A 308 23.67 -33.01 -13.17
N TYR A 309 24.80 -32.93 -12.45
CA TYR A 309 25.49 -31.67 -12.11
C TYR A 309 24.66 -30.71 -11.25
N SER A 310 23.73 -31.25 -10.46
CA SER A 310 22.86 -30.45 -9.60
C SER A 310 23.54 -30.07 -8.28
N LYS A 311 23.02 -29.06 -7.60
CA LYS A 311 23.64 -28.48 -6.40
C LYS A 311 22.65 -28.28 -5.27
N ILE A 312 23.08 -28.65 -4.06
CA ILE A 312 22.40 -28.35 -2.81
C ILE A 312 23.39 -27.54 -1.97
N THR A 313 22.98 -26.34 -1.58
CA THR A 313 23.84 -25.36 -0.90
C THR A 313 23.13 -24.74 0.29
N ASP A 314 23.84 -24.48 1.38
CA ASP A 314 23.31 -23.70 2.50
C ASP A 314 21.91 -24.16 2.94
N SER A 315 21.69 -25.46 3.13
CA SER A 315 20.35 -26.04 3.31
C SER A 315 20.35 -27.10 4.39
N TYR A 316 19.20 -27.39 5.00
CA TYR A 316 19.15 -28.34 6.11
C TYR A 316 17.88 -29.17 6.21
N ALA A 317 18.00 -30.32 6.87
CA ALA A 317 16.87 -31.21 7.17
C ALA A 317 16.79 -31.52 8.67
N TRP A 318 15.56 -31.48 9.21
CA TRP A 318 15.28 -31.81 10.61
C TRP A 318 14.48 -33.11 10.77
N GLY A 319 13.53 -33.37 9.87
CA GLY A 319 12.58 -34.47 10.02
C GLY A 319 13.23 -35.85 10.13
N ALA A 320 12.62 -36.76 10.89
CA ALA A 320 13.06 -38.15 10.92
C ALA A 320 12.92 -38.80 9.53
N VAL A 321 13.87 -39.67 9.17
CA VAL A 321 13.91 -40.32 7.86
C VAL A 321 13.88 -41.83 8.06
N SER A 322 12.97 -42.53 7.38
CA SER A 322 12.90 -44.00 7.44
C SER A 322 12.73 -44.68 6.09
N ILE A 323 13.32 -45.87 5.97
CA ILE A 323 12.93 -46.85 4.96
C ILE A 323 11.91 -47.79 5.58
N ASP A 324 10.77 -47.94 4.90
CA ASP A 324 9.66 -48.81 5.27
C ASP A 324 9.45 -49.91 4.20
N GLY A 325 8.84 -51.04 4.59
CA GLY A 325 8.36 -52.06 3.64
C GLY A 325 9.42 -53.01 3.06
N VAL A 326 10.59 -53.14 3.71
CA VAL A 326 11.67 -54.02 3.22
C VAL A 326 11.53 -55.43 3.80
N ASP A 327 11.24 -56.40 2.93
CA ASP A 327 11.16 -57.82 3.28
C ASP A 327 12.55 -58.49 3.30
N ASP A 328 13.51 -57.98 2.53
CA ASP A 328 14.87 -58.53 2.41
C ASP A 328 15.94 -57.50 2.85
N PRO A 329 16.59 -57.68 4.01
CA PRO A 329 17.60 -56.76 4.52
C PRO A 329 18.90 -56.75 3.70
N THR A 330 18.98 -57.53 2.62
CA THR A 330 20.12 -57.54 1.69
C THR A 330 19.94 -56.62 0.48
N GLU A 331 18.77 -56.00 0.32
CA GLU A 331 18.55 -55.01 -0.73
C GLU A 331 19.45 -53.79 -0.54
N ILE A 332 20.02 -53.31 -1.65
CA ILE A 332 20.83 -52.10 -1.70
C ILE A 332 19.88 -50.92 -1.76
N LEU A 333 19.41 -50.51 -0.59
CA LEU A 333 18.55 -49.36 -0.41
C LEU A 333 19.33 -48.27 0.31
N THR A 334 19.04 -47.01 -0.05
CA THR A 334 19.78 -45.85 0.44
C THR A 334 18.88 -44.89 1.20
N VAL A 335 19.35 -44.48 2.38
CA VAL A 335 18.68 -43.43 3.17
C VAL A 335 19.70 -42.49 3.77
N GLY A 336 19.44 -41.20 3.60
CA GLY A 336 20.27 -40.12 4.13
C GLY A 336 19.48 -39.11 4.94
N GLY A 337 20.07 -38.60 6.02
CA GLY A 337 19.44 -37.54 6.82
C GLY A 337 19.20 -36.26 6.02
N LEU A 338 20.02 -35.97 5.00
CA LEU A 338 19.84 -34.86 4.05
C LEU A 338 19.50 -35.37 2.64
N VAL A 339 20.33 -36.24 2.07
CA VAL A 339 20.21 -36.72 0.68
C VAL A 339 20.20 -38.24 0.62
N GLY A 340 19.23 -38.86 -0.04
CA GLY A 340 19.21 -40.30 -0.25
C GLY A 340 20.40 -40.76 -1.11
N TYR A 341 20.50 -40.23 -2.33
CA TYR A 341 21.60 -40.53 -3.25
C TYR A 341 22.13 -39.28 -3.98
N ASN A 342 23.45 -39.10 -3.96
CA ASN A 342 24.14 -37.99 -4.62
C ASN A 342 25.08 -38.52 -5.71
N ASN A 343 24.78 -38.25 -6.99
CA ASN A 343 25.46 -38.88 -8.13
C ASN A 343 25.68 -37.90 -9.31
N ASP A 344 26.33 -38.39 -10.37
CA ASP A 344 26.51 -37.70 -11.64
C ASP A 344 27.05 -36.26 -11.49
N ASN A 345 28.16 -36.15 -10.76
CA ASN A 345 28.91 -34.91 -10.55
C ASN A 345 28.12 -33.83 -9.79
N SER A 346 27.15 -34.24 -8.97
CA SER A 346 26.31 -33.32 -8.19
C SER A 346 26.95 -32.98 -6.84
N THR A 347 26.66 -31.78 -6.34
CA THR A 347 27.36 -31.21 -5.17
C THR A 347 26.40 -31.01 -3.99
N VAL A 348 26.87 -31.36 -2.79
CA VAL A 348 26.27 -30.98 -1.50
C VAL A 348 27.27 -30.10 -0.76
N GLN A 349 26.88 -28.88 -0.41
CA GLN A 349 27.79 -27.91 0.22
C GLN A 349 27.11 -27.11 1.32
N ASN A 350 27.80 -26.88 2.43
CA ASN A 350 27.30 -26.07 3.55
C ASN A 350 25.93 -26.51 4.07
N CYS A 351 25.70 -27.83 4.13
CA CYS A 351 24.41 -28.37 4.52
C CYS A 351 24.50 -29.15 5.83
N TYR A 352 23.37 -29.36 6.49
CA TYR A 352 23.34 -30.26 7.65
C TYR A 352 22.03 -31.02 7.84
N ALA A 353 22.10 -32.13 8.56
CA ALA A 353 20.93 -32.93 8.95
C ALA A 353 20.91 -33.25 10.45
N LEU A 354 19.74 -33.10 11.05
CA LEU A 354 19.49 -33.41 12.48
C LEU A 354 18.59 -34.63 12.69
N GLY A 355 17.83 -35.01 11.66
CA GLY A 355 16.82 -36.06 11.74
C GLY A 355 17.41 -37.43 12.01
N ASN A 356 16.76 -38.22 12.86
CA ASN A 356 17.15 -39.61 13.08
C ASN A 356 16.86 -40.44 11.82
N VAL A 357 17.87 -41.17 11.35
CA VAL A 357 17.78 -42.08 10.21
C VAL A 357 17.55 -43.51 10.71
N SER A 358 16.56 -44.20 10.14
CA SER A 358 16.19 -45.56 10.53
C SER A 358 15.68 -46.40 9.35
N GLY A 359 15.54 -47.71 9.53
CA GLY A 359 15.09 -48.62 8.48
C GLY A 359 16.00 -49.85 8.33
N THR A 360 15.60 -50.77 7.46
CA THR A 360 16.35 -51.99 7.13
C THR A 360 16.87 -51.88 5.70
N GLY A 361 18.10 -51.39 5.54
CA GLY A 361 18.84 -51.31 4.28
C GLY A 361 20.35 -51.32 4.55
N LEU A 362 21.17 -51.35 3.49
CA LEU A 362 22.63 -51.44 3.62
C LEU A 362 23.33 -50.08 3.80
N TYR A 363 22.76 -49.00 3.23
CA TYR A 363 23.40 -47.69 3.18
C TYR A 363 22.61 -46.66 3.99
N HIS A 364 22.97 -46.53 5.26
CA HIS A 364 22.39 -45.56 6.20
C HIS A 364 23.39 -44.44 6.49
N GLY A 365 23.15 -43.26 5.91
CA GLY A 365 23.96 -42.07 6.14
C GLY A 365 23.25 -41.06 7.04
N GLY A 366 23.95 -40.52 8.02
CA GLY A 366 23.46 -39.39 8.81
C GLY A 366 23.32 -38.12 7.96
N LEU A 367 24.12 -37.98 6.90
CA LEU A 367 24.03 -36.90 5.92
C LEU A 367 23.55 -37.40 4.54
N VAL A 368 24.33 -38.28 3.92
CA VAL A 368 24.06 -38.80 2.57
C VAL A 368 24.02 -40.32 2.57
N GLY A 369 22.97 -40.93 2.03
CA GLY A 369 22.80 -42.38 1.99
C GLY A 369 23.83 -43.09 1.11
N GLU A 370 23.97 -42.65 -0.15
CA GLU A 370 25.04 -43.10 -1.06
C GLU A 370 25.61 -41.91 -1.84
N ASN A 371 26.91 -41.95 -2.16
CA ASN A 371 27.57 -40.87 -2.88
C ASN A 371 28.59 -41.38 -3.92
N GLU A 372 28.45 -40.96 -5.18
CA GLU A 372 29.45 -41.25 -6.21
C GLU A 372 30.74 -40.44 -5.98
N ILE A 373 31.90 -41.04 -6.31
CA ILE A 373 33.21 -40.40 -6.11
C ILE A 373 33.38 -39.07 -6.85
N THR A 374 32.63 -38.86 -7.93
CA THR A 374 32.60 -37.64 -8.74
C THR A 374 31.74 -36.53 -8.15
N SER A 375 30.95 -36.85 -7.12
CA SER A 375 29.97 -35.97 -6.49
C SER A 375 30.51 -35.44 -5.16
N PRO A 376 30.98 -34.18 -5.08
CA PRO A 376 31.61 -33.66 -3.87
C PRO A 376 30.61 -33.33 -2.76
N ILE A 377 30.98 -33.69 -1.53
CA ILE A 377 30.33 -33.25 -0.29
C ILE A 377 31.30 -32.33 0.44
N LEU A 378 30.91 -31.07 0.65
CA LEU A 378 31.79 -30.00 1.14
C LEU A 378 31.17 -29.35 2.39
N SER A 379 31.97 -29.17 3.46
CA SER A 379 31.57 -28.43 4.67
C SER A 379 30.14 -28.75 5.16
N SER A 380 29.79 -30.04 5.20
CA SER A 380 28.44 -30.51 5.50
C SER A 380 28.42 -31.57 6.59
N TYR A 381 27.40 -31.54 7.45
CA TYR A 381 27.45 -32.14 8.79
C TYR A 381 26.18 -32.91 9.18
N SER A 382 26.31 -33.94 10.02
CA SER A 382 25.16 -34.68 10.56
C SER A 382 25.31 -35.01 12.05
N LEU A 383 24.17 -35.20 12.73
CA LEU A 383 24.11 -35.80 14.06
C LEU A 383 24.03 -37.34 13.97
N GLY A 384 24.93 -38.05 14.64
CA GLY A 384 24.83 -39.51 14.80
C GLY A 384 25.63 -40.34 13.79
N PRO A 385 25.51 -41.69 13.85
CA PRO A 385 26.33 -42.58 13.03
C PRO A 385 26.05 -42.35 11.55
N ASP A 386 27.12 -42.19 10.78
CA ASP A 386 27.12 -41.97 9.35
C ASP A 386 27.90 -43.09 8.66
N ASN A 387 27.68 -43.25 7.36
CA ASN A 387 28.39 -44.21 6.51
C ASN A 387 29.77 -43.71 6.03
N GLY A 388 30.16 -42.49 6.41
CA GLY A 388 31.45 -41.89 6.10
C GLY A 388 31.45 -40.93 4.90
N PHE A 389 30.27 -40.61 4.34
CA PHE A 389 30.16 -39.60 3.28
C PHE A 389 30.00 -38.16 3.82
N GLY A 390 29.53 -37.99 5.06
CA GLY A 390 29.42 -36.69 5.73
C GLY A 390 30.42 -36.51 6.88
N THR A 391 30.47 -35.28 7.42
CA THR A 391 31.23 -34.99 8.65
C THR A 391 30.31 -35.15 9.86
N VAL A 392 30.49 -36.23 10.62
CA VAL A 392 29.75 -36.44 11.87
C VAL A 392 30.25 -35.49 12.94
N VAL A 393 29.32 -34.79 13.59
CA VAL A 393 29.60 -33.95 14.74
C VAL A 393 28.67 -34.32 15.89
N THR A 394 29.10 -34.04 17.12
CA THR A 394 28.24 -34.17 18.29
C THR A 394 27.20 -33.07 18.36
N ASP A 395 26.14 -33.31 19.14
CA ASP A 395 25.12 -32.32 19.48
C ASP A 395 25.72 -30.98 19.93
N ALA A 396 26.72 -31.04 20.81
CA ALA A 396 27.43 -29.86 21.31
C ALA A 396 28.27 -29.16 20.24
N GLU A 397 28.93 -29.90 19.34
CA GLU A 397 29.71 -29.32 18.24
C GLU A 397 28.81 -28.64 17.20
N MET A 398 27.64 -29.20 16.92
CA MET A 398 26.66 -28.60 16.01
C MET A 398 26.14 -27.23 16.52
N GLN A 399 26.32 -26.93 17.81
CA GLN A 399 25.91 -25.66 18.43
C GLN A 399 27.07 -24.65 18.53
N ILE A 400 28.21 -24.92 17.88
CA ILE A 400 29.40 -24.07 17.92
C ILE A 400 29.71 -23.55 16.52
N GLN A 401 29.70 -22.22 16.35
CA GLN A 401 29.98 -21.56 15.07
C GLN A 401 31.31 -22.01 14.44
N GLY A 402 32.34 -22.20 15.27
CA GLY A 402 33.68 -22.64 14.82
C GLY A 402 33.74 -24.06 14.23
N THR A 403 32.68 -24.86 14.38
CA THR A 403 32.55 -26.18 13.75
C THR A 403 32.35 -26.08 12.24
N PHE A 404 31.67 -25.01 11.81
CA PHE A 404 31.20 -24.81 10.44
C PHE A 404 32.23 -24.02 9.63
N VAL A 405 33.10 -24.76 8.95
CA VAL A 405 34.16 -24.18 8.12
C VAL A 405 33.57 -23.70 6.80
N ASP A 406 33.93 -22.49 6.37
CA ASP A 406 33.47 -21.85 5.12
C ASP A 406 31.98 -21.45 5.08
N TRP A 407 31.30 -21.43 6.22
CA TRP A 407 29.92 -20.95 6.33
C TRP A 407 29.86 -19.43 6.52
N ASP A 408 28.88 -18.79 5.88
CA ASP A 408 28.62 -17.35 6.02
C ASP A 408 27.61 -17.07 7.13
N PHE A 409 28.11 -16.79 8.34
CA PHE A 409 27.30 -16.34 9.48
C PHE A 409 27.00 -14.84 9.49
N THR A 410 27.33 -14.12 8.41
CA THR A 410 26.98 -12.71 8.25
C THR A 410 25.68 -12.57 7.47
N ASN A 411 25.51 -13.34 6.39
CA ASN A 411 24.40 -13.15 5.44
C ASN A 411 23.52 -14.39 5.23
N THR A 412 23.95 -15.58 5.65
CA THR A 412 23.23 -16.83 5.37
C THR A 412 22.77 -17.55 6.62
N TRP A 413 23.65 -17.72 7.61
CA TRP A 413 23.37 -18.52 8.80
C TRP A 413 23.36 -17.68 10.07
N VAL A 414 22.42 -17.94 10.96
CA VAL A 414 22.40 -17.43 12.34
C VAL A 414 22.64 -18.60 13.28
N LEU A 415 23.36 -18.35 14.37
CA LEU A 415 23.50 -19.27 15.49
C LEU A 415 23.20 -18.49 16.76
N ASP A 416 21.95 -18.58 17.24
CA ASP A 416 21.50 -18.01 18.50
C ASP A 416 20.72 -19.09 19.25
N GLU A 417 21.30 -19.58 20.35
CA GLU A 417 20.82 -20.71 21.18
C GLU A 417 20.30 -21.94 20.39
N GLY A 418 21.18 -22.91 20.13
CA GLY A 418 20.81 -24.19 19.48
C GLY A 418 21.60 -24.42 18.20
N TYR A 419 20.92 -24.88 17.14
CA TYR A 419 21.54 -25.23 15.85
C TYR A 419 21.55 -24.03 14.89
N PRO A 420 22.45 -24.00 13.88
CA PRO A 420 22.44 -22.94 12.87
C PRO A 420 21.10 -22.94 12.12
N TYR A 421 20.45 -21.80 12.00
CA TYR A 421 19.26 -21.66 11.16
C TYR A 421 19.51 -20.60 10.11
N LEU A 422 18.76 -20.65 9.02
CA LEU A 422 18.93 -19.69 7.94
C LEU A 422 18.47 -18.31 8.39
N LEU A 423 19.25 -17.28 8.08
CA LEU A 423 18.76 -15.90 8.18
C LEU A 423 17.45 -15.82 7.39
N PRO A 424 16.35 -15.35 8.00
CA PRO A 424 15.15 -15.01 7.26
C PRO A 424 15.56 -14.06 6.13
N SER A 425 15.48 -14.52 4.87
CA SER A 425 16.10 -13.81 3.76
C SER A 425 15.11 -12.85 3.10
N GLY A 426 15.50 -11.59 2.87
CA GLY A 426 15.00 -10.68 1.81
C GLY A 426 13.59 -10.10 1.91
N VAL A 427 12.96 -10.16 3.07
CA VAL A 427 11.89 -9.22 3.44
C VAL A 427 12.35 -8.45 4.66
N SER A 428 12.39 -7.13 4.53
CA SER A 428 12.72 -6.25 5.63
C SER A 428 11.46 -5.79 6.34
N GLU A 429 11.37 -6.03 7.65
CA GLU A 429 10.26 -5.54 8.46
C GLU A 429 10.38 -4.02 8.67
N ILE A 430 9.25 -3.30 8.53
CA ILE A 430 9.14 -1.92 8.98
C ILE A 430 9.18 -1.90 10.51
N ILE A 431 10.24 -1.35 11.09
CA ILE A 431 10.39 -1.23 12.55
C ILE A 431 9.99 0.14 13.08
N SER A 432 10.05 1.19 12.25
CA SER A 432 9.56 2.53 12.62
C SER A 432 9.22 3.38 11.41
N LEU A 433 8.37 4.39 11.64
CA LEU A 433 7.99 5.41 10.67
C LEU A 433 8.47 6.77 11.15
N GLU A 434 8.85 7.64 10.22
CA GLU A 434 9.14 9.04 10.53
C GLU A 434 7.87 9.76 11.01
N ASP A 435 8.00 10.53 12.10
CA ASP A 435 6.93 11.36 12.62
C ASP A 435 6.71 12.60 11.75
N PHE A 436 5.44 12.89 11.45
CA PHE A 436 5.07 14.13 10.78
C PHE A 436 4.92 15.30 11.74
N THR A 437 5.29 16.50 11.30
CA THR A 437 4.94 17.74 12.01
C THR A 437 3.43 17.98 11.93
N PRO A 438 2.74 18.27 13.05
CA PRO A 438 1.32 18.61 13.01
C PRO A 438 1.01 19.79 12.09
N ILE A 439 -0.10 19.70 11.36
CA ILE A 439 -0.59 20.78 10.48
C ILE A 439 -1.57 21.64 11.28
N VAL A 440 -1.38 22.96 11.29
CA VAL A 440 -2.34 23.89 11.90
C VAL A 440 -3.06 24.67 10.82
N VAL A 441 -4.39 24.63 10.83
CA VAL A 441 -5.25 25.33 9.87
C VAL A 441 -6.17 26.34 10.58
N LEU A 442 -6.60 27.35 9.83
CA LEU A 442 -7.58 28.31 10.31
C LEU A 442 -8.96 27.67 10.44
N PHE A 443 -9.74 28.12 11.41
CA PHE A 443 -11.15 27.76 11.52
C PHE A 443 -11.88 28.04 10.20
N GLY A 444 -12.67 27.06 9.74
CA GLY A 444 -13.40 27.07 8.47
C GLY A 444 -12.62 26.54 7.25
N THR A 445 -11.38 26.05 7.42
CA THR A 445 -10.57 25.55 6.28
C THR A 445 -11.11 24.20 5.77
N PRO A 446 -11.51 24.07 4.49
CA PRO A 446 -11.89 22.77 3.93
C PRO A 446 -10.69 21.83 3.74
N LEU A 447 -10.92 20.51 3.78
CA LEU A 447 -9.87 19.50 3.57
C LEU A 447 -9.16 19.67 2.21
N SER A 448 -9.87 20.14 1.18
CA SER A 448 -9.32 20.40 -0.16
C SER A 448 -8.34 21.57 -0.24
N ASN A 449 -8.27 22.41 0.80
CA ASN A 449 -7.45 23.63 0.80
C ASN A 449 -6.06 23.42 1.44
N PHE A 450 -5.75 22.21 1.88
CA PHE A 450 -4.42 21.79 2.27
C PHE A 450 -4.14 20.38 1.75
N SER A 451 -2.89 19.92 1.87
CA SER A 451 -2.49 18.60 1.38
C SER A 451 -1.79 17.82 2.49
N LEU A 452 -2.13 16.55 2.59
CA LEU A 452 -1.43 15.60 3.44
C LEU A 452 -0.20 15.03 2.69
N PRO A 453 0.89 14.67 3.39
CA PRO A 453 2.07 14.07 2.76
C PRO A 453 1.73 12.78 2.03
N LEU A 454 2.17 12.62 0.78
CA LEU A 454 1.93 11.40 0.00
C LEU A 454 2.90 10.26 0.34
N THR A 455 3.98 10.57 1.05
CA THR A 455 5.02 9.61 1.41
C THR A 455 5.45 9.74 2.87
N VAL A 456 5.81 8.62 3.48
CA VAL A 456 6.48 8.55 4.79
C VAL A 456 7.80 7.80 4.63
N PHE A 457 8.83 8.19 5.37
CA PHE A 457 10.06 7.40 5.44
C PHE A 457 9.92 6.31 6.50
N ALA A 458 10.13 5.06 6.09
CA ALA A 458 10.15 3.89 6.95
C ALA A 458 11.60 3.47 7.22
N THR A 459 11.92 3.20 8.49
CA THR A 459 13.15 2.51 8.87
C THR A 459 12.88 1.02 8.90
N LEU A 460 13.71 0.26 8.20
CA LEU A 460 13.65 -1.19 8.15
C LEU A 460 14.53 -1.84 9.23
N ASP A 461 14.28 -3.11 9.51
CA ASP A 461 15.06 -3.95 10.43
C ASP A 461 16.57 -4.02 10.08
N ASP A 462 16.91 -3.94 8.80
CA ASP A 462 18.27 -3.87 8.28
C ASP A 462 18.89 -2.45 8.36
N THR A 463 18.20 -1.51 9.01
CA THR A 463 18.52 -0.08 9.17
C THR A 463 18.41 0.78 7.92
N THR A 464 17.96 0.23 6.78
CA THR A 464 17.71 1.03 5.59
C THR A 464 16.50 1.94 5.79
N ILE A 465 16.51 3.08 5.07
CA ILE A 465 15.43 4.06 5.11
C ILE A 465 14.84 4.17 3.70
N VAL A 466 13.54 3.93 3.59
CA VAL A 466 12.83 3.85 2.31
C VAL A 466 11.58 4.73 2.32
N PRO A 467 11.26 5.43 1.22
CA PRO A 467 10.01 6.18 1.11
C PRO A 467 8.85 5.24 0.72
N LEU A 468 7.77 5.24 1.51
CA LEU A 468 6.55 4.48 1.23
C LEU A 468 5.39 5.43 0.92
N GLN A 469 4.54 5.07 -0.06
CA GLN A 469 3.33 5.83 -0.37
C GLN A 469 2.29 5.65 0.74
N VAL A 470 1.57 6.73 1.07
CA VAL A 470 0.56 6.75 2.13
C VAL A 470 -0.80 7.17 1.56
N THR A 471 -1.83 6.39 1.87
CA THR A 471 -3.23 6.76 1.64
C THR A 471 -3.89 7.09 2.98
N TRP A 472 -4.39 8.32 3.13
CA TRP A 472 -4.96 8.80 4.39
C TRP A 472 -6.46 8.54 4.50
N ASP A 473 -6.91 8.30 5.72
CA ASP A 473 -8.34 8.27 6.07
C ASP A 473 -8.96 9.68 6.12
N GLY A 474 -10.22 9.77 6.59
CA GLY A 474 -10.93 11.04 6.77
C GLY A 474 -10.63 11.76 8.09
N GLY A 475 -9.70 11.25 8.91
CA GLY A 475 -9.45 11.70 10.27
C GLY A 475 -10.36 11.08 11.32
N THR A 476 -9.87 11.01 12.56
CA THR A 476 -10.60 10.59 13.75
C THR A 476 -10.54 11.68 14.83
N PRO A 477 -11.68 12.32 15.20
CA PRO A 477 -12.99 12.23 14.53
C PRO A 477 -12.91 12.68 13.05
N ILE A 478 -13.93 12.40 12.24
CA ILE A 478 -13.96 12.83 10.83
C ILE A 478 -13.69 14.33 10.76
N TYR A 479 -12.76 14.71 9.88
CA TYR A 479 -12.30 16.08 9.74
C TYR A 479 -13.46 17.04 9.42
N ASP A 480 -13.59 18.07 10.26
CA ASP A 480 -14.52 19.18 10.07
C ASP A 480 -13.80 20.50 10.33
N GLY A 481 -13.53 21.24 9.25
CA GLY A 481 -12.88 22.54 9.33
C GLY A 481 -13.64 23.57 10.19
N ASN A 482 -14.94 23.38 10.43
CA ASN A 482 -15.77 24.29 11.23
C ASN A 482 -15.87 23.89 12.71
N THR A 483 -15.11 22.89 13.14
CA THR A 483 -15.06 22.47 14.53
C THR A 483 -13.62 22.61 15.02
N LYS A 484 -13.42 23.35 16.12
CA LYS A 484 -12.10 23.45 16.76
C LYS A 484 -11.73 22.07 17.31
N GLY A 485 -10.52 21.61 17.01
CA GLY A 485 -10.04 20.35 17.57
C GLY A 485 -8.77 19.84 16.92
N ASN A 486 -8.32 18.71 17.44
CA ASN A 486 -7.26 17.91 16.84
C ASN A 486 -7.91 16.72 16.11
N TYR A 487 -7.50 16.51 14.88
CA TYR A 487 -7.97 15.46 14.00
C TYR A 487 -6.79 14.56 13.68
N LEU A 488 -6.83 13.33 14.18
CA LEU A 488 -5.78 12.34 13.91
C LEU A 488 -6.10 11.64 12.60
N PHE A 489 -5.28 11.86 11.58
CA PHE A 489 -5.34 11.10 10.35
C PHE A 489 -4.45 9.87 10.47
N THR A 490 -4.97 8.72 10.07
CA THR A 490 -4.23 7.45 10.00
C THR A 490 -4.08 7.03 8.55
N GLY A 491 -2.86 6.67 8.16
CA GLY A 491 -2.50 6.37 6.78
C GLY A 491 -2.13 4.90 6.59
N THR A 492 -2.69 4.29 5.54
CA THR A 492 -2.32 2.95 5.08
C THR A 492 -1.11 3.05 4.15
N LEU A 493 -0.12 2.18 4.36
CA LEU A 493 1.10 2.11 3.57
C LEU A 493 0.88 1.24 2.32
N ALA A 494 1.35 1.69 1.16
CA ALA A 494 1.36 0.86 -0.04
C ALA A 494 2.36 -0.30 0.09
N ALA A 495 1.97 -1.49 -0.39
CA ALA A 495 2.85 -2.64 -0.42
C ALA A 495 4.04 -2.42 -1.36
N VAL A 496 5.23 -2.83 -0.93
CA VAL A 496 6.47 -2.79 -1.72
C VAL A 496 7.12 -4.16 -1.64
N GLU A 497 7.54 -4.69 -2.79
CA GLU A 497 8.22 -5.98 -2.87
C GLU A 497 9.47 -5.99 -1.99
N GLY A 498 9.61 -7.01 -1.14
CA GLY A 498 10.73 -7.13 -0.20
C GLY A 498 10.60 -6.31 1.09
N ILE A 499 9.46 -5.65 1.35
CA ILE A 499 9.19 -4.93 2.60
C ILE A 499 7.89 -5.43 3.23
N VAL A 500 7.91 -5.80 4.51
CA VAL A 500 6.75 -6.31 5.25
C VAL A 500 6.40 -5.42 6.43
N ASN A 501 5.11 -5.32 6.76
CA ASN A 501 4.60 -4.54 7.90
C ASN A 501 3.89 -5.46 8.91
N ILE A 502 4.63 -6.44 9.45
CA ILE A 502 4.09 -7.47 10.36
C ILE A 502 3.54 -6.83 11.63
N SER A 503 4.23 -5.80 12.14
CA SER A 503 3.84 -5.03 13.32
C SER A 503 2.59 -4.15 13.12
N GLY A 504 2.04 -4.07 11.90
CA GLY A 504 0.82 -3.32 11.61
C GLY A 504 0.96 -1.81 11.85
N LEU A 505 2.15 -1.25 11.60
CA LEU A 505 2.42 0.17 11.76
C LEU A 505 1.62 0.99 10.75
N ALA A 506 1.09 2.13 11.19
CA ALA A 506 0.37 3.06 10.34
C ALA A 506 0.98 4.45 10.46
N ALA A 507 1.06 5.17 9.34
CA ALA A 507 1.45 6.57 9.36
C ALA A 507 0.39 7.38 10.12
N SER A 508 0.81 8.39 10.88
CA SER A 508 -0.14 9.25 11.60
C SER A 508 0.27 10.71 11.54
N ILE A 509 -0.71 11.59 11.35
CA ILE A 509 -0.50 13.04 11.37
C ILE A 509 -1.69 13.72 12.04
N THR A 510 -1.41 14.72 12.89
CA THR A 510 -2.46 15.52 13.52
C THR A 510 -2.68 16.80 12.73
N VAL A 511 -3.94 17.05 12.37
CA VAL A 511 -4.39 18.35 11.86
C VAL A 511 -5.14 19.07 12.98
N THR A 512 -4.69 20.27 13.34
CA THR A 512 -5.32 21.10 14.37
C THR A 512 -6.07 22.25 13.70
N VAL A 513 -7.38 22.32 13.93
CA VAL A 513 -8.19 23.49 13.61
C VAL A 513 -8.08 24.49 14.75
N SER A 514 -7.56 25.68 14.44
CA SER A 514 -7.40 26.78 15.39
C SER A 514 -8.74 27.33 15.91
N ASP A 515 -8.66 28.23 16.89
CA ASP A 515 -9.83 28.88 17.47
C ASP A 515 -10.69 29.59 16.39
N PRO A 516 -12.02 29.57 16.55
CA PRO A 516 -12.90 30.38 15.71
C PRO A 516 -12.53 31.85 15.83
N PRO A 517 -12.65 32.64 14.75
CA PRO A 517 -12.42 34.07 14.82
C PRO A 517 -13.43 34.71 15.77
N LYS A 518 -12.96 35.70 16.53
CA LYS A 518 -13.76 36.41 17.54
C LYS A 518 -14.42 37.64 16.93
N GLU A 519 -15.69 37.86 17.23
CA GLU A 519 -16.42 39.03 16.75
C GLU A 519 -16.16 40.25 17.66
N ILE A 520 -15.98 41.43 17.06
CA ILE A 520 -15.94 42.69 17.81
C ILE A 520 -17.37 43.02 18.28
N ILE A 521 -17.54 43.26 19.58
CA ILE A 521 -18.85 43.64 20.15
C ILE A 521 -18.90 45.10 20.62
N SER A 522 -17.76 45.71 20.95
CA SER A 522 -17.70 47.13 21.28
C SER A 522 -16.29 47.72 21.15
N VAL A 523 -16.22 49.04 20.97
CA VAL A 523 -14.99 49.82 20.98
C VAL A 523 -15.04 50.77 22.17
N GLU A 524 -13.94 50.89 22.91
CA GLU A 524 -13.85 51.83 24.03
C GLU A 524 -14.05 53.27 23.55
N THR A 525 -14.71 54.08 24.37
CA THR A 525 -14.97 55.49 24.03
C THR A 525 -13.66 56.26 23.99
N GLN A 526 -13.41 56.97 22.88
CA GLN A 526 -12.21 57.78 22.75
C GLN A 526 -12.37 59.10 23.49
N THR A 527 -11.27 59.59 24.05
CA THR A 527 -11.24 60.92 24.68
C THR A 527 -11.26 62.01 23.63
N ASP A 528 -11.98 63.10 23.90
CA ASP A 528 -12.04 64.25 23.00
C ASP A 528 -10.64 64.88 22.88
N ILE A 529 -10.21 65.17 21.65
CA ILE A 529 -8.95 65.83 21.34
C ILE A 529 -9.21 67.33 21.23
N ILE A 530 -8.54 68.13 22.06
CA ILE A 530 -8.68 69.60 22.03
C ILE A 530 -7.46 70.18 21.30
N VAL A 531 -7.70 71.03 20.30
CA VAL A 531 -6.65 71.66 19.50
C VAL A 531 -6.86 73.19 19.40
N PRO A 532 -5.78 73.99 19.39
CA PRO A 532 -5.90 75.42 19.15
C PRO A 532 -6.51 75.76 17.79
N ASN A 533 -7.11 76.95 17.70
CA ASN A 533 -7.50 77.50 16.40
C ASN A 533 -6.29 77.63 15.47
N GLY A 534 -6.41 77.13 14.25
CA GLY A 534 -5.36 77.08 13.23
C GLY A 534 -4.62 75.74 13.11
N THR A 535 -4.88 74.74 13.95
CA THR A 535 -4.24 73.42 13.87
C THR A 535 -4.61 72.69 12.58
N VAL A 536 -3.62 72.34 11.75
CA VAL A 536 -3.86 71.59 10.50
C VAL A 536 -4.06 70.09 10.79
N TYR A 537 -4.78 69.38 9.92
CA TYR A 537 -5.16 67.97 10.12
C TYR A 537 -3.98 67.06 10.49
N SER A 538 -2.83 67.21 9.82
CA SER A 538 -1.64 66.40 10.08
C SER A 538 -0.98 66.63 11.44
N GLN A 539 -1.41 67.65 12.19
CA GLN A 539 -0.95 67.94 13.55
C GLN A 539 -1.89 67.38 14.63
N ILE A 540 -3.05 66.84 14.25
CA ILE A 540 -3.96 66.18 15.19
C ILE A 540 -3.35 64.83 15.59
N ASN A 541 -3.17 64.62 16.89
CA ASN A 541 -2.62 63.38 17.42
C ASN A 541 -3.73 62.33 17.60
N PHE A 542 -4.17 61.74 16.47
CA PHE A 542 -5.14 60.65 16.51
C PHE A 542 -4.54 59.40 17.18
N PRO A 543 -5.33 58.65 17.97
CA PRO A 543 -4.89 57.36 18.44
C PRO A 543 -4.69 56.43 17.23
N THR A 544 -3.53 55.77 17.17
CA THR A 544 -3.19 54.81 16.10
C THR A 544 -3.81 53.45 16.34
N THR A 545 -4.17 53.15 17.59
CA THR A 545 -4.90 51.95 18.00
C THR A 545 -6.04 52.32 18.95
N VAL A 546 -7.09 51.50 18.95
CA VAL A 546 -8.21 51.61 19.88
C VAL A 546 -8.44 50.29 20.60
N VAL A 547 -8.89 50.37 21.85
CA VAL A 547 -9.24 49.21 22.66
C VAL A 547 -10.62 48.71 22.24
N VAL A 548 -10.75 47.40 22.03
CA VAL A 548 -11.99 46.72 21.65
C VAL A 548 -12.28 45.59 22.62
N THR A 549 -13.57 45.32 22.84
CA THR A 549 -14.05 44.13 23.53
C THR A 549 -14.59 43.14 22.50
N LEU A 550 -14.19 41.89 22.63
CA LEU A 550 -14.60 40.78 21.75
C LEU A 550 -15.78 40.02 22.37
N ASP A 551 -16.43 39.17 21.57
CA ASP A 551 -17.57 38.33 21.94
C ASP A 551 -17.32 37.36 23.11
N ASP A 552 -16.07 36.95 23.32
CA ASP A 552 -15.62 36.19 24.49
C ASP A 552 -15.31 37.08 25.71
N TYR A 553 -15.63 38.37 25.66
CA TYR A 553 -15.34 39.41 26.65
C TYR A 553 -13.85 39.70 26.85
N SER A 554 -12.95 39.15 26.02
CA SER A 554 -11.54 39.54 26.04
C SER A 554 -11.37 40.95 25.47
N ILE A 555 -10.35 41.65 25.94
CA ILE A 555 -10.05 43.03 25.58
C ILE A 555 -8.70 43.05 24.85
N THR A 556 -8.64 43.69 23.69
CA THR A 556 -7.42 43.85 22.89
C THR A 556 -7.38 45.23 22.23
N SER A 557 -6.27 45.58 21.58
CA SER A 557 -6.14 46.81 20.78
C SER A 557 -6.05 46.50 19.30
N LEU A 558 -6.81 47.23 18.48
CA LEU A 558 -6.76 47.15 17.02
C LEU A 558 -6.28 48.48 16.42
N GLU A 559 -5.57 48.39 15.30
CA GLU A 559 -5.24 49.57 14.52
C GLU A 559 -6.52 50.23 13.98
N VAL A 560 -6.50 51.56 13.92
CA VAL A 560 -7.64 52.35 13.45
C VAL A 560 -7.19 53.34 12.37
N VAL A 561 -7.99 53.44 11.32
CA VAL A 561 -7.81 54.42 10.25
C VAL A 561 -8.94 55.43 10.33
N TRP A 562 -8.60 56.68 10.60
CA TRP A 562 -9.55 57.78 10.77
C TRP A 562 -9.91 58.44 9.43
N ASP A 563 -11.17 58.85 9.31
CA ASP A 563 -11.66 59.67 8.19
C ASP A 563 -11.27 61.15 8.32
N PHE A 564 -11.89 62.03 7.52
CA PHE A 564 -11.62 63.47 7.55
C PHE A 564 -12.55 64.27 8.48
N GLY A 565 -13.38 63.58 9.26
CA GLY A 565 -14.33 64.19 10.18
C GLY A 565 -15.62 64.64 9.52
N ILE A 566 -16.68 64.75 10.32
CA ILE A 566 -17.98 65.28 9.93
C ILE A 566 -18.35 66.45 10.85
N PRO A 567 -18.54 67.68 10.33
CA PRO A 567 -18.21 68.09 8.95
C PRO A 567 -16.70 67.95 8.66
N ASP A 568 -16.28 68.08 7.39
CA ASP A 568 -14.85 68.02 7.05
C ASP A 568 -14.03 68.95 7.94
N TYR A 569 -12.95 68.42 8.51
CA TYR A 569 -12.17 69.14 9.49
C TYR A 569 -11.56 70.44 8.95
N ASN A 570 -11.80 71.54 9.67
CA ASN A 570 -11.19 72.84 9.38
C ASN A 570 -10.72 73.49 10.69
N GLY A 571 -9.41 73.40 10.96
CA GLY A 571 -8.81 73.98 12.17
C GLY A 571 -8.99 75.49 12.33
N ASN A 572 -9.40 76.23 11.31
CA ASN A 572 -9.68 77.66 11.42
C ASN A 572 -11.10 77.97 11.91
N ILE A 573 -12.00 76.99 11.89
CA ILE A 573 -13.39 77.14 12.32
C ILE A 573 -13.53 76.50 13.71
N THR A 574 -13.85 77.31 14.72
CA THR A 574 -14.15 76.83 16.06
C THR A 574 -15.38 75.93 16.02
N GLY A 575 -15.30 74.77 16.66
CA GLY A 575 -16.38 73.79 16.65
C GLY A 575 -15.92 72.39 17.05
N THR A 576 -16.87 71.46 17.04
CA THR A 576 -16.63 70.04 17.31
C THR A 576 -16.77 69.26 16.01
N TYR A 577 -15.74 68.47 15.69
CA TYR A 577 -15.64 67.61 14.51
C TYR A 577 -15.66 66.16 14.96
N VAL A 578 -16.54 65.33 14.41
CA VAL A 578 -16.64 63.91 14.77
C VAL A 578 -15.95 63.06 13.72
N PHE A 579 -14.92 62.32 14.11
CA PHE A 579 -14.18 61.43 13.23
C PHE A 579 -14.67 59.99 13.40
N LYS A 580 -14.78 59.27 12.28
CA LYS A 580 -15.07 57.84 12.23
C LYS A 580 -13.78 57.07 11.97
N GLY A 581 -13.50 56.08 12.81
CA GLY A 581 -12.33 55.22 12.71
C GLY A 581 -12.69 53.82 12.24
N THR A 582 -12.19 53.41 11.08
CA THR A 582 -12.31 52.05 10.56
C THR A 582 -11.30 51.15 11.25
N LEU A 583 -11.77 50.05 11.85
CA LEU A 583 -10.94 49.08 12.56
C LEU A 583 -10.26 48.15 11.55
N VAL A 584 -8.95 47.96 11.68
CA VAL A 584 -8.19 47.02 10.86
C VAL A 584 -8.20 45.65 11.52
N THR A 585 -8.83 44.67 10.87
CA THR A 585 -9.01 43.30 11.38
C THR A 585 -8.08 42.29 10.69
N GLY A 586 -7.72 41.22 11.41
CA GLY A 586 -6.95 40.09 10.88
C GLY A 586 -7.79 38.81 10.76
N ASN A 587 -7.14 37.65 10.57
CA ASN A 587 -7.84 36.36 10.35
C ASN A 587 -8.48 35.74 11.62
N GLN A 588 -8.28 36.35 12.80
CA GLN A 588 -8.73 35.82 14.10
C GLN A 588 -9.70 36.76 14.83
N ILE A 589 -9.91 37.96 14.29
CA ILE A 589 -10.88 38.94 14.81
C ILE A 589 -11.67 39.44 13.61
N VAL A 590 -12.97 39.36 13.68
CA VAL A 590 -13.88 39.78 12.61
C VAL A 590 -14.80 40.89 13.09
N ASN A 591 -15.25 41.73 12.15
CA ASN A 591 -16.13 42.87 12.42
C ASN A 591 -17.31 42.82 11.46
N THR A 592 -18.08 41.74 11.53
CA THR A 592 -19.26 41.52 10.69
C THR A 592 -20.38 42.50 11.01
N ASN A 593 -20.39 43.08 12.21
CA ASN A 593 -21.34 44.10 12.65
C ASN A 593 -20.97 45.55 12.25
N GLU A 594 -19.90 45.75 11.47
CA GLU A 594 -19.43 47.06 11.00
C GLU A 594 -19.21 48.10 12.12
N ILE A 595 -18.73 47.65 13.29
CA ILE A 595 -18.42 48.53 14.43
C ILE A 595 -17.22 49.42 14.09
N TYR A 596 -17.26 50.68 14.53
CA TYR A 596 -16.23 51.67 14.27
C TYR A 596 -15.88 52.46 15.54
N ALA A 597 -14.66 52.98 15.58
CA ALA A 597 -14.26 53.93 16.60
C ALA A 597 -14.80 55.33 16.29
N SER A 598 -15.01 56.16 17.32
CA SER A 598 -15.36 57.56 17.13
C SER A 598 -14.58 58.44 18.10
N VAL A 599 -14.02 59.54 17.60
CA VAL A 599 -13.33 60.55 18.40
C VAL A 599 -13.80 61.94 17.99
N LYS A 600 -13.94 62.85 18.97
CA LYS A 600 -14.24 64.25 18.70
C LYS A 600 -12.96 65.06 18.72
N VAL A 601 -12.80 65.95 17.75
CA VAL A 601 -11.78 67.00 17.78
C VAL A 601 -12.48 68.34 18.02
N ILE A 602 -12.09 69.05 19.07
CA ILE A 602 -12.65 70.34 19.46
C ILE A 602 -11.61 71.41 19.14
N VAL A 603 -11.94 72.28 18.17
CA VAL A 603 -11.12 73.43 17.82
C VAL A 603 -11.50 74.60 18.72
N GLU A 604 -10.53 75.12 19.47
CA GLU A 604 -10.74 76.24 20.40
C GLU A 604 -11.02 77.58 19.70
N ALA A 605 -11.44 78.59 20.47
CA ALA A 605 -11.58 79.96 19.98
C ALA A 605 -10.20 80.62 19.74
N PRO A 606 -10.06 81.55 18.78
CA PRO A 606 -8.80 82.27 18.54
C PRO A 606 -8.38 83.10 19.77
N ALA A 607 -7.09 83.14 20.09
CA ALA A 607 -6.55 83.96 21.19
C ALA A 607 -6.58 85.48 20.90
N ASP A 608 -6.76 86.31 21.94
CA ASP A 608 -6.78 87.79 21.86
C ASP A 608 -5.38 88.41 21.59
N SER A 609 -5.33 89.59 20.96
CA SER A 609 -4.06 90.29 20.64
C SER A 609 -4.13 91.83 20.81
N PRO A 610 -3.08 92.47 21.37
CA PRO A 610 -3.07 93.93 21.62
C PRO A 610 -2.90 94.76 20.33
N PRO A 611 -3.32 96.05 20.31
CA PRO A 611 -3.20 96.91 19.12
C PRO A 611 -1.77 97.32 18.79
N VAL A 612 -1.36 97.16 17.54
CA VAL A 612 -0.07 97.61 16.99
C VAL A 612 -0.32 98.43 15.72
N VAL A 613 0.24 99.65 15.65
CA VAL A 613 0.19 100.49 14.43
C VAL A 613 1.19 99.93 13.42
N THR A 614 0.72 99.63 12.20
CA THR A 614 1.55 99.07 11.12
C THR A 614 2.02 100.12 10.12
N ASP A 615 1.25 101.19 9.92
CA ASP A 615 1.56 102.22 8.91
C ASP A 615 1.27 103.63 9.45
N HIS A 616 2.25 104.53 9.37
CA HIS A 616 2.12 105.92 9.81
C HIS A 616 1.62 106.82 8.67
N PRO A 617 0.83 107.88 8.97
CA PRO A 617 0.38 108.84 7.97
C PRO A 617 1.54 109.66 7.38
N GLU A 618 1.53 109.89 6.06
CA GLU A 618 2.57 110.65 5.34
C GLU A 618 2.25 112.15 5.20
N ASP A 619 3.30 112.97 4.99
CA ASP A 619 3.17 114.40 4.76
C ASP A 619 2.50 114.69 3.39
N ILE A 620 1.46 115.53 3.40
CA ILE A 620 0.74 115.96 2.19
C ILE A 620 0.76 117.48 2.08
N SER A 621 1.04 117.99 0.87
CA SER A 621 0.90 119.41 0.52
C SER A 621 -0.39 119.65 -0.27
N VAL A 622 -1.25 120.53 0.25
CA VAL A 622 -2.50 120.96 -0.42
C VAL A 622 -2.54 122.47 -0.58
N LYS A 623 -3.34 122.99 -1.52
CA LYS A 623 -3.59 124.43 -1.59
C LYS A 623 -4.57 124.86 -0.50
N ALA A 624 -4.43 126.09 -0.02
CA ALA A 624 -5.28 126.62 1.04
C ALA A 624 -6.78 126.52 0.66
N GLY A 625 -7.57 125.82 1.47
CA GLY A 625 -9.00 125.58 1.27
C GLY A 625 -9.36 124.19 0.74
N GLU A 626 -8.38 123.39 0.31
CA GLU A 626 -8.58 121.99 -0.06
C GLU A 626 -8.49 121.06 1.17
N SER A 627 -9.20 119.93 1.12
CA SER A 627 -9.13 118.89 2.15
C SER A 627 -7.87 118.03 2.00
N ALA A 628 -7.31 117.57 3.13
CA ALA A 628 -6.29 116.52 3.19
C ALA A 628 -6.85 115.31 3.94
N THR A 629 -6.49 114.10 3.50
CA THR A 629 -6.89 112.83 4.12
C THR A 629 -5.64 112.06 4.54
N PHE A 630 -5.65 111.53 5.77
CA PHE A 630 -4.57 110.72 6.32
C PHE A 630 -5.08 109.29 6.61
N TYR A 631 -4.20 108.30 6.49
CA TYR A 631 -4.48 106.89 6.80
C TYR A 631 -3.49 106.38 7.84
N VAL A 632 -3.95 105.45 8.69
CA VAL A 632 -3.12 104.71 9.65
C VAL A 632 -3.46 103.22 9.55
N GLY A 633 -2.46 102.37 9.40
CA GLY A 633 -2.61 100.91 9.42
C GLY A 633 -2.46 100.36 10.84
N TYR A 634 -3.20 99.30 11.21
CA TYR A 634 -3.06 98.66 12.53
C TYR A 634 -3.46 97.17 12.52
N THR A 635 -3.03 96.42 13.54
CA THR A 635 -3.51 95.06 13.87
C THR A 635 -3.91 94.97 15.35
N ALA A 636 -5.09 94.44 15.68
CA ALA A 636 -5.55 94.19 17.07
C ALA A 636 -6.74 93.22 17.09
N LYS A 637 -6.97 92.52 18.20
CA LYS A 637 -8.20 91.75 18.45
C LYS A 637 -8.60 91.81 19.94
N PRO A 638 -9.75 92.42 20.31
CA PRO A 638 -10.77 93.02 19.42
C PRO A 638 -10.36 94.37 18.81
N GLU A 639 -11.19 94.88 17.89
CA GLU A 639 -10.95 96.12 17.13
C GLU A 639 -10.82 97.36 18.05
N PRO A 640 -9.80 98.22 17.88
CA PRO A 640 -9.54 99.35 18.76
C PRO A 640 -10.32 100.61 18.32
N VAL A 641 -10.36 101.62 19.19
CA VAL A 641 -11.03 102.92 18.94
C VAL A 641 -9.98 104.03 18.72
N PHE A 642 -10.21 104.96 17.80
CA PHE A 642 -9.22 105.98 17.38
C PHE A 642 -9.65 107.44 17.68
N GLN A 643 -8.68 108.34 17.91
CA GLN A 643 -8.86 109.80 18.03
C GLN A 643 -7.77 110.54 17.24
N TRP A 644 -8.17 111.43 16.33
CA TRP A 644 -7.25 112.27 15.56
C TRP A 644 -7.00 113.62 16.24
N GLN A 645 -5.79 114.15 16.11
CA GLN A 645 -5.41 115.48 16.61
C GLN A 645 -4.53 116.19 15.59
N TYR A 646 -4.59 117.53 15.53
CA TYR A 646 -3.70 118.34 14.70
C TYR A 646 -2.94 119.41 15.51
N SER A 647 -1.79 119.85 15.00
CA SER A 647 -0.98 120.91 15.60
C SER A 647 -0.57 121.97 14.59
N LYS A 648 -0.83 123.25 14.90
CA LYS A 648 -0.43 124.41 14.06
C LYS A 648 0.88 125.07 14.49
N ASN A 649 1.48 124.62 15.61
CA ASN A 649 2.68 125.21 16.19
C ASN A 649 3.87 124.24 16.22
N GLY A 650 3.92 123.29 15.28
CA GLY A 650 4.98 122.29 15.16
C GLY A 650 4.96 121.25 16.28
N GLY A 651 3.78 120.80 16.71
CA GLY A 651 3.63 119.71 17.68
C GLY A 651 3.68 120.11 19.16
N LYS A 652 3.71 121.41 19.47
CA LYS A 652 3.77 121.90 20.87
C LYS A 652 2.41 121.98 21.55
N LYS A 653 1.34 122.12 20.78
CA LYS A 653 -0.06 121.95 21.23
C LYS A 653 -0.82 121.18 20.17
N TRP A 654 -1.58 120.20 20.63
CA TRP A 654 -2.44 119.36 19.81
C TRP A 654 -3.90 119.67 20.11
N ILE A 655 -4.72 119.68 19.08
CA ILE A 655 -6.14 119.97 19.13
C ILE A 655 -6.86 118.77 18.52
N ASN A 656 -7.85 118.23 19.22
CA ASN A 656 -8.66 117.12 18.71
C ASN A 656 -9.39 117.55 17.43
N ILE A 657 -9.41 116.65 16.46
CA ILE A 657 -10.29 116.73 15.29
C ILE A 657 -11.63 116.09 15.65
#